data_AF-A0A0F7ZQM6-F1
#
_entry.id   AF-A0A0F7ZQM6-F1
#
_cell.length_a   1.000
_cell.length_b   1.000
_cell.length_c   1.000
_cell.angle_alpha   90.00
_cell.angle_beta   90.00
_cell.angle_gamma   90.00
#
_symmetry.space_group_name_H-M   'P 1'
#
loop_
_entity.id
_entity.type
_entity.pdbx_description
1 polymer ?
#
loop_
_entity_poly.entity_id
_entity_poly.type
_entity_poly.pdbx_seq_one_letter_code
_entity_poly.pdbx_strand_id
1 'polypeptide(L)'
;MSNCKHTDWLRLWRSGGATNLEITERPRCLLKDVSKPDHVRPSLLVLLGNRSKQIAATRLGIADARRCKARSHGEMHLFVASARGRTDKPVIVSDGDVPLHNRLPFCPRSSRCHERRTRALAEGFGGRRAVDLADAIIHRTMLPLADVVCLFAQDIGGIDVALQRLQSWFGRGQPSSMPQIRPRVLLVVGEDEHHIAQLRLDDIVKRSPNAYVADKCTDVVIVSLPDKSSRVMRQHVIVSLPDKSSRVTRQHGAGGKVGWHQFRNCIFASLDIARKRRQESSSLFSARHFSEFLCHAIDSAIDPAWTPLDVIRISRVSNPIATDLSFHVGNVVGLCKTVTQVKNVAIPLIASSLILDSYPPYMHLFHPNDVFDRLYEDACANVGHVTFTNDDGPSQTHIDLRGLLREEMAVRFENLNQNQSAAEAHRSLIVHLQPELQHLSSEDTCLCCIHRRPQTGLRCKHSLCHVCVDIFYRPIGCDERLLHVDECLLCGMQMSGVRIQQLPKTAAVRVLSFDGGGIRGVAEIESLIGLEEKVGLPMSVIRNFDLCFATSCGAGIMVRLCDGWDVRSCREHFRKTARCAFKPRLLRRFLRSFPCLQKLFLAFSVLLTDSKYPTENLDGLLRQEFGSTRSIMDFSKANELGIMFGVTLTTCGQSDAVIASNYNGIGNARTSPDYGVLMPEKGLRKIPLWEIMRCAVAAPLYEIPMVCGKHDLADFPSYFPQREIEGVGTFQDGGLTFFNNPAAIAMDEASVVFPSQGEPSVVVSLGTGSSQPA
;
A
#
# COMPACT_ATOMS: atom_id res chain seq x y z
N MET A 1 0.32 -24.26 20.77
CA MET A 1 0.39 -23.36 21.96
C MET A 1 -0.88 -23.55 22.78
N SER A 2 -0.76 -23.81 24.09
CA SER A 2 -1.91 -23.94 25.01
C SER A 2 -2.81 -22.70 24.95
N ASN A 3 -4.14 -22.86 24.93
CA ASN A 3 -5.07 -21.73 24.95
C ASN A 3 -4.87 -20.88 26.22
N CYS A 4 -4.33 -19.68 26.04
CA CYS A 4 -4.18 -18.70 27.12
C CYS A 4 -5.57 -18.31 27.64
N LYS A 5 -5.85 -18.59 28.91
CA LYS A 5 -7.12 -18.26 29.57
C LYS A 5 -7.15 -16.84 30.15
N HIS A 6 -6.06 -16.08 30.02
CA HIS A 6 -6.00 -14.70 30.50
C HIS A 6 -6.85 -13.78 29.63
N THR A 7 -7.59 -12.89 30.29
CA THR A 7 -8.44 -11.88 29.66
C THR A 7 -7.83 -10.49 29.72
N ASP A 8 -6.67 -10.34 30.35
CA ASP A 8 -5.92 -9.09 30.50
C ASP A 8 -5.57 -8.51 29.13
N TRP A 9 -5.90 -7.24 28.90
CA TRP A 9 -5.65 -6.54 27.65
C TRP A 9 -4.70 -5.36 27.84
N LEU A 10 -5.04 -4.45 28.75
CA LEU A 10 -4.23 -3.27 29.06
C LEU A 10 -4.03 -3.17 30.57
N ARG A 11 -2.80 -2.89 31.01
CA ARG A 11 -2.50 -2.63 32.42
C ARG A 11 -1.61 -1.41 32.57
N LEU A 12 -2.06 -0.43 33.35
CA LEU A 12 -1.24 0.69 33.81
C LEU A 12 -0.45 0.29 35.05
N TRP A 13 0.85 0.60 35.07
CA TRP A 13 1.72 0.33 36.22
C TRP A 13 2.85 1.35 36.33
N ARG A 14 3.51 1.44 37.48
CA ARG A 14 4.59 2.44 37.74
C ARG A 14 5.90 1.78 38.16
N SER A 15 7.02 2.25 37.60
CA SER A 15 8.39 1.88 37.97
C SER A 15 9.27 3.11 38.06
N GLY A 16 10.02 3.31 39.15
CA GLY A 16 11.07 4.33 39.21
C GLY A 16 10.61 5.75 38.81
N GLY A 17 9.37 6.13 39.13
CA GLY A 17 8.78 7.43 38.74
C GLY A 17 8.09 7.47 37.36
N ALA A 18 8.45 6.57 36.45
CA ALA A 18 7.84 6.47 35.12
C ALA A 18 6.55 5.62 35.14
N THR A 19 5.55 6.05 34.36
CA THR A 19 4.31 5.28 34.16
C THR A 19 4.41 4.49 32.86
N ASN A 20 4.06 3.20 32.92
CA ASN A 20 4.13 2.29 31.79
C ASN A 20 2.75 1.71 31.50
N LEU A 21 2.50 1.44 30.22
CA LEU A 21 1.34 0.70 29.73
C LEU A 21 1.81 -0.67 29.24
N GLU A 22 1.33 -1.73 29.88
CA GLU A 22 1.47 -3.11 29.42
C GLU A 22 0.30 -3.44 28.49
N ILE A 23 0.64 -4.00 27.32
CA ILE A 23 -0.27 -4.34 26.23
C ILE A 23 -0.09 -5.83 25.93
N THR A 24 -1.21 -6.54 25.79
CA THR A 24 -1.22 -7.96 25.42
C THR A 24 -1.84 -8.15 24.03
N GLU A 25 -1.54 -9.29 23.38
CA GLU A 25 -2.16 -9.72 22.12
C GLU A 25 -3.63 -10.21 22.29
N ARG A 26 -4.32 -9.77 23.35
CA ARG A 26 -5.67 -10.24 23.68
C ARG A 26 -6.70 -9.97 22.57
N PRO A 27 -6.74 -8.81 21.88
CA PRO A 27 -7.69 -8.58 20.80
C PRO A 27 -7.62 -9.67 19.72
N ARG A 28 -6.42 -10.01 19.25
CA ARG A 28 -6.22 -11.10 18.27
C ARG A 28 -6.62 -12.47 18.82
N CYS A 29 -6.36 -12.72 20.10
CA CYS A 29 -6.77 -13.96 20.74
C CYS A 29 -8.30 -14.12 20.82
N LEU A 30 -9.09 -13.04 20.82
CA LEU A 30 -10.56 -13.13 20.82
C LEU A 30 -11.12 -13.80 19.57
N LEU A 31 -10.40 -13.74 18.45
CA LEU A 31 -10.86 -14.38 17.21
C LEU A 31 -10.99 -15.90 17.35
N LYS A 32 -10.27 -16.50 18.32
CA LYS A 32 -10.41 -17.93 18.65
C LYS A 32 -11.70 -18.24 19.43
N ASP A 33 -12.23 -17.24 20.13
CA ASP A 33 -13.45 -17.33 20.94
C ASP A 33 -14.73 -17.03 20.09
N VAL A 34 -14.57 -16.62 18.83
CA VAL A 34 -15.67 -16.25 17.91
C VAL A 34 -15.74 -17.24 16.73
N SER A 35 -16.89 -17.84 16.50
CA SER A 35 -17.13 -18.68 15.32
C SER A 35 -17.19 -17.83 14.04
N LYS A 36 -16.45 -18.18 12.99
CA LYS A 36 -16.44 -17.48 11.69
C LYS A 36 -16.19 -15.95 11.80
N PRO A 37 -14.97 -15.53 12.21
CA PRO A 37 -14.67 -14.14 12.55
C PRO A 37 -14.87 -13.13 11.40
N ASP A 38 -14.84 -13.59 10.15
CA ASP A 38 -15.00 -12.73 8.98
C ASP A 38 -16.47 -12.38 8.68
N HIS A 39 -17.41 -13.22 9.11
CA HIS A 39 -18.84 -13.04 8.85
C HIS A 39 -19.60 -12.47 10.05
N VAL A 40 -19.07 -12.64 11.24
CA VAL A 40 -19.72 -12.19 12.46
C VAL A 40 -19.31 -10.77 12.78
N ARG A 41 -20.29 -9.91 13.06
CA ARG A 41 -20.09 -8.50 13.38
C ARG A 41 -20.39 -8.27 14.87
N PRO A 42 -19.39 -8.16 15.75
CA PRO A 42 -19.62 -8.00 17.19
C PRO A 42 -20.05 -6.59 17.57
N SER A 43 -20.51 -6.42 18.81
CA SER A 43 -20.68 -5.11 19.44
C SER A 43 -19.80 -4.98 20.69
N LEU A 44 -19.30 -3.77 20.98
CA LEU A 44 -18.44 -3.50 22.13
C LEU A 44 -19.22 -2.88 23.29
N LEU A 45 -19.29 -3.62 24.40
CA LEU A 45 -19.82 -3.16 25.68
C LEU A 45 -18.65 -2.85 26.63
N VAL A 46 -18.49 -1.59 27.01
CA VAL A 46 -17.48 -1.16 27.97
C VAL A 46 -18.13 -1.03 29.34
N LEU A 47 -17.60 -1.73 30.35
CA LEU A 47 -18.07 -1.71 31.74
C LEU A 47 -17.00 -1.09 32.64
N LEU A 48 -17.30 0.07 33.23
CA LEU A 48 -16.38 0.83 34.06
C LEU A 48 -16.90 0.97 35.49
N GLY A 49 -16.13 0.46 36.44
CA GLY A 49 -16.46 0.43 37.85
C GLY A 49 -15.79 -0.74 38.55
N ASN A 50 -16.22 -1.02 39.77
CA ASN A 50 -15.60 -2.01 40.64
C ASN A 50 -16.68 -2.93 41.23
N ARG A 51 -17.21 -2.61 42.42
CA ARG A 51 -18.07 -3.52 43.19
C ARG A 51 -19.48 -3.64 42.62
N SER A 52 -20.13 -2.51 42.34
CA SER A 52 -21.48 -2.47 41.77
C SER A 52 -21.50 -3.04 40.35
N LYS A 53 -20.46 -2.75 39.55
CA LYS A 53 -20.23 -3.38 38.24
C LYS A 53 -20.14 -4.90 38.33
N GLN A 54 -19.34 -5.45 39.25
CA GLN A 54 -19.18 -6.91 39.40
C GLN A 54 -20.50 -7.61 39.76
N ILE A 55 -21.30 -6.99 40.65
CA ILE A 55 -22.63 -7.48 41.00
C ILE A 55 -23.52 -7.51 39.76
N ALA A 56 -23.54 -6.40 38.99
CA ALA A 56 -24.32 -6.29 37.78
C ALA A 56 -23.90 -7.31 36.71
N ALA A 57 -22.62 -7.39 36.39
CA ALA A 57 -22.09 -8.30 35.37
C ALA A 57 -22.43 -9.77 35.68
N THR A 58 -22.35 -10.17 36.95
CA THR A 58 -22.70 -11.51 37.42
C THR A 58 -24.20 -11.78 37.31
N ARG A 59 -25.05 -10.85 37.78
CA ARG A 59 -26.51 -11.01 37.75
C ARG A 59 -27.10 -10.99 36.35
N LEU A 60 -26.50 -10.25 35.43
CA LEU A 60 -26.91 -10.16 34.04
C LEU A 60 -26.43 -11.35 33.19
N GLY A 61 -25.52 -12.19 33.73
CA GLY A 61 -24.91 -13.29 32.98
C GLY A 61 -24.03 -12.83 31.81
N ILE A 62 -23.52 -11.60 31.87
CA ILE A 62 -22.67 -11.01 30.81
C ILE A 62 -21.23 -11.49 30.97
N ALA A 63 -20.75 -11.59 32.22
CA ALA A 63 -19.42 -12.07 32.55
C ALA A 63 -19.49 -13.34 33.42
N ASP A 64 -18.61 -14.30 33.14
CA ASP A 64 -18.42 -15.46 34.03
C ASP A 64 -17.69 -15.01 35.29
N ALA A 65 -18.27 -15.25 36.47
CA ALA A 65 -17.68 -14.92 37.76
C ALA A 65 -16.26 -15.50 37.96
N ARG A 66 -15.91 -16.58 37.23
CA ARG A 66 -14.54 -17.15 37.25
C ARG A 66 -13.52 -16.30 36.48
N ARG A 67 -13.94 -15.53 35.47
CA ARG A 67 -13.10 -14.64 34.64
C ARG A 67 -12.91 -13.25 35.26
N CYS A 68 -13.60 -12.96 36.37
CA CYS A 68 -13.61 -11.67 37.06
C CYS A 68 -12.92 -11.68 38.43
N LYS A 69 -12.20 -12.75 38.80
CA LYS A 69 -11.55 -12.85 40.13
C LYS A 69 -10.26 -12.04 40.21
N ALA A 70 -10.09 -11.34 41.33
CA ALA A 70 -8.89 -10.62 41.77
C ALA A 70 -8.17 -9.82 40.67
N ARG A 71 -8.73 -8.64 40.35
CA ARG A 71 -8.14 -7.71 39.39
C ARG A 71 -7.47 -6.56 40.12
N SER A 72 -6.32 -6.13 39.63
CA SER A 72 -5.62 -4.98 40.18
C SER A 72 -6.16 -3.68 39.56
N HIS A 73 -5.95 -2.56 40.25
CA HIS A 73 -6.44 -1.26 39.77
C HIS A 73 -5.68 -0.82 38.52
N GLY A 74 -6.40 -0.27 37.53
CA GLY A 74 -5.81 0.15 36.25
C GLY A 74 -5.64 -0.99 35.23
N GLU A 75 -6.26 -2.15 35.46
CA GLU A 75 -6.38 -3.24 34.49
C GLU A 75 -7.67 -3.13 33.66
N MET A 76 -7.55 -3.44 32.38
CA MET A 76 -8.63 -3.55 31.42
C MET A 76 -8.61 -4.95 30.83
N HIS A 77 -9.73 -5.66 30.93
CA HIS A 77 -9.88 -7.01 30.42
C HIS A 77 -10.81 -7.02 29.21
N LEU A 78 -10.58 -7.96 28.30
CA LEU A 78 -11.36 -8.09 27.07
C LEU A 78 -11.78 -9.54 26.84
N PHE A 79 -13.08 -9.79 26.70
CA PHE A 79 -13.63 -11.14 26.50
C PHE A 79 -14.99 -11.16 25.79
N VAL A 80 -15.33 -12.28 25.15
CA VAL A 80 -16.67 -12.50 24.57
C VAL A 80 -17.66 -12.84 25.69
N ALA A 81 -18.81 -12.16 25.70
CA ALA A 81 -19.86 -12.34 26.70
C ALA A 81 -20.48 -13.74 26.66
N SER A 82 -20.87 -14.28 27.82
CA SER A 82 -21.62 -15.55 27.93
C SER A 82 -23.14 -15.35 27.81
N ALA A 83 -23.56 -14.43 26.94
CA ALA A 83 -24.96 -14.02 26.85
C ALA A 83 -25.82 -15.10 26.17
N ARG A 84 -26.50 -15.92 26.97
CA ARG A 84 -27.50 -16.90 26.49
C ARG A 84 -28.56 -16.17 25.65
N GLY A 85 -28.73 -16.59 24.38
CA GLY A 85 -29.76 -16.10 23.46
C GLY A 85 -29.35 -15.04 22.43
N ARG A 86 -28.05 -14.72 22.28
CA ARG A 86 -27.53 -13.83 21.21
C ARG A 86 -26.36 -14.46 20.46
N THR A 87 -26.55 -15.67 19.96
CA THR A 87 -25.54 -16.44 19.21
C THR A 87 -25.07 -15.75 17.91
N ASP A 88 -25.96 -14.94 17.33
CA ASP A 88 -25.90 -14.32 16.02
C ASP A 88 -25.44 -12.84 16.09
N LYS A 89 -25.36 -12.28 17.31
CA LYS A 89 -24.86 -10.92 17.59
C LYS A 89 -23.97 -10.95 18.84
N PRO A 90 -22.72 -11.44 18.74
CA PRO A 90 -21.86 -11.55 19.91
C PRO A 90 -21.51 -10.18 20.46
N VAL A 91 -21.36 -10.13 21.78
CA VAL A 91 -20.97 -8.93 22.50
C VAL A 91 -19.56 -9.16 23.05
N ILE A 92 -18.63 -8.31 22.65
CA ILE A 92 -17.30 -8.21 23.25
C ILE A 92 -17.42 -7.26 24.43
N VAL A 93 -16.93 -7.68 25.59
CA VAL A 93 -16.97 -6.92 26.83
C VAL A 93 -15.57 -6.43 27.15
N SER A 94 -15.41 -5.12 27.22
CA SER A 94 -14.26 -4.48 27.86
C SER A 94 -14.63 -4.21 29.32
N ASP A 95 -13.87 -4.75 30.25
CA ASP A 95 -14.19 -4.75 31.66
C ASP A 95 -13.01 -4.18 32.45
N GLY A 96 -13.22 -2.99 33.03
CA GLY A 96 -12.16 -2.19 33.62
C GLY A 96 -12.56 -1.46 34.89
N ASP A 97 -11.57 -0.98 35.61
CA ASP A 97 -11.72 -0.10 36.78
C ASP A 97 -10.93 1.19 36.57
N VAL A 98 -11.38 2.27 37.23
CA VAL A 98 -10.67 3.54 37.25
C VAL A 98 -9.92 3.65 38.58
N PRO A 99 -8.60 3.93 38.59
CA PRO A 99 -7.80 3.97 39.82
C PRO A 99 -8.04 5.26 40.64
N LEU A 100 -9.19 5.39 41.30
CA LEU A 100 -9.62 6.61 42.03
C LEU A 100 -8.64 7.09 43.12
N HIS A 101 -7.98 6.14 43.79
CA HIS A 101 -7.03 6.39 44.87
C HIS A 101 -5.65 6.86 44.34
N ASN A 102 -5.54 7.08 43.03
CA ASN A 102 -4.35 7.57 42.34
C ASN A 102 -3.10 6.68 42.53
N ARG A 103 -3.27 5.40 42.88
CA ARG A 103 -2.17 4.43 42.94
C ARG A 103 -2.29 3.44 41.80
N LEU A 104 -1.14 3.08 41.24
CA LEU A 104 -1.00 2.05 40.22
C LEU A 104 -0.18 0.90 40.81
N PRO A 105 -0.38 -0.35 40.35
CA PRO A 105 0.41 -1.48 40.76
C PRO A 105 1.90 -1.31 40.39
N PHE A 106 2.77 -2.00 41.13
CA PHE A 106 4.18 -2.17 40.80
C PHE A 106 4.37 -3.21 39.68
N CYS A 107 5.55 -3.21 39.06
CA CYS A 107 5.93 -4.10 37.95
C CYS A 107 5.44 -5.54 38.14
N PRO A 108 4.66 -6.10 37.21
CA PRO A 108 4.11 -7.44 37.37
C PRO A 108 5.18 -8.53 37.18
N ARG A 109 4.96 -9.69 37.82
CA ARG A 109 5.71 -10.92 37.54
C ARG A 109 5.35 -11.44 36.15
N SER A 110 6.34 -11.93 35.39
CA SER A 110 6.12 -12.31 34.00
C SER A 110 5.32 -13.62 33.88
N SER A 111 4.20 -13.58 33.13
CA SER A 111 3.55 -14.79 32.63
C SER A 111 4.12 -15.15 31.25
N ARG A 112 4.45 -16.44 31.04
CA ARG A 112 5.11 -16.95 29.81
C ARG A 112 4.13 -17.47 28.74
N CYS A 113 2.82 -17.26 28.93
CA CYS A 113 1.78 -17.91 28.12
C CYS A 113 1.29 -17.08 26.92
N HIS A 114 1.62 -15.78 26.84
CA HIS A 114 1.33 -14.90 25.72
C HIS A 114 2.37 -13.78 25.64
N GLU A 115 2.54 -13.20 24.45
CA GLU A 115 3.39 -12.03 24.24
C GLU A 115 2.83 -10.81 24.95
N ARG A 116 3.72 -10.01 25.53
CA ARG A 116 3.39 -8.78 26.23
C ARG A 116 4.40 -7.71 25.83
N ARG A 117 3.88 -6.53 25.50
CA ARG A 117 4.68 -5.37 25.13
C ARG A 117 4.47 -4.30 26.19
N THR A 118 5.54 -3.65 26.61
CA THR A 118 5.48 -2.53 27.54
C THR A 118 5.95 -1.27 26.85
N ARG A 119 5.18 -0.20 26.97
CA ARG A 119 5.52 1.13 26.46
C ARG A 119 5.55 2.12 27.62
N ALA A 120 6.61 2.91 27.70
CA ALA A 120 6.66 4.06 28.61
C ALA A 120 5.77 5.17 28.06
N LEU A 121 4.96 5.77 28.92
CA LEU A 121 4.12 6.91 28.55
C LEU A 121 4.95 8.20 28.65
N ALA A 122 4.89 9.04 27.62
CA ALA A 122 5.64 10.29 27.55
C ALA A 122 5.26 11.27 28.68
N GLU A 123 6.18 12.17 29.03
CA GLU A 123 5.87 13.26 29.95
C GLU A 123 4.78 14.17 29.36
N GLY A 124 3.70 14.40 30.12
CA GLY A 124 2.52 15.15 29.64
C GLY A 124 1.42 14.29 29.02
N PHE A 125 1.60 12.98 28.88
CA PHE A 125 0.56 12.06 28.42
C PHE A 125 -0.65 12.09 29.37
N GLY A 126 -1.79 12.60 28.92
CA GLY A 126 -3.09 12.40 29.59
C GLY A 126 -3.29 13.04 30.97
N GLY A 127 -2.23 13.49 31.66
CA GLY A 127 -2.20 14.07 33.01
C GLY A 127 -1.16 13.38 33.92
N ARG A 128 -0.90 13.93 35.11
CA ARG A 128 0.09 13.36 36.06
C ARG A 128 -0.51 12.30 37.00
N ARG A 129 -1.84 12.31 37.18
CA ARG A 129 -2.56 11.38 38.05
C ARG A 129 -2.93 10.12 37.28
N ALA A 130 -2.90 8.97 37.95
CA ALA A 130 -3.32 7.67 37.42
C ALA A 130 -4.76 7.70 36.86
N VAL A 131 -5.64 8.51 37.45
CA VAL A 131 -7.02 8.70 36.96
C VAL A 131 -7.02 9.39 35.60
N ASP A 132 -6.25 10.47 35.44
CA ASP A 132 -6.21 11.24 34.19
C ASP A 132 -5.59 10.39 33.05
N LEU A 133 -4.59 9.58 33.40
CA LEU A 133 -3.95 8.61 32.51
C LEU A 133 -4.91 7.49 32.08
N ALA A 134 -5.68 6.94 33.01
CA ALA A 134 -6.69 5.94 32.71
C ALA A 134 -7.81 6.52 31.82
N ASP A 135 -8.25 7.75 32.10
CA ASP A 135 -9.21 8.46 31.26
C ASP A 135 -8.70 8.70 29.84
N ALA A 136 -7.44 9.11 29.70
CA ALA A 136 -6.82 9.26 28.40
C ALA A 136 -6.78 7.93 27.64
N ILE A 137 -6.40 6.83 28.28
CA ILE A 137 -6.38 5.52 27.61
C ILE A 137 -7.78 5.06 27.22
N ILE A 138 -8.78 5.18 28.10
CA ILE A 138 -10.16 4.81 27.79
C ILE A 138 -10.69 5.62 26.61
N HIS A 139 -10.48 6.95 26.64
CA HIS A 139 -10.92 7.87 25.59
C HIS A 139 -10.29 7.54 24.24
N ARG A 140 -8.98 7.25 24.22
CA ARG A 140 -8.22 7.04 22.99
C ARG A 140 -8.32 5.63 22.42
N THR A 141 -8.55 4.60 23.25
CA THR A 141 -8.55 3.19 22.81
C THR A 141 -9.95 2.60 22.70
N MET A 142 -10.84 2.85 23.67
CA MET A 142 -12.11 2.14 23.77
C MET A 142 -13.26 2.91 23.15
N LEU A 143 -13.37 4.22 23.45
CA LEU A 143 -14.44 5.04 22.92
C LEU A 143 -14.53 5.11 21.39
N PRO A 144 -13.44 5.06 20.60
CA PRO A 144 -13.54 5.08 19.14
C PRO A 144 -14.25 3.85 18.56
N LEU A 145 -14.34 2.76 19.32
CA LEU A 145 -14.91 1.48 18.89
C LEU A 145 -16.06 1.01 19.80
N ALA A 146 -16.39 1.73 20.86
CA ALA A 146 -17.48 1.39 21.78
C ALA A 146 -18.86 1.59 21.14
N ASP A 147 -19.79 0.68 21.46
CA ASP A 147 -21.22 0.84 21.16
C ASP A 147 -21.97 1.36 22.38
N VAL A 148 -21.69 0.76 23.54
CA VAL A 148 -22.29 1.12 24.82
C VAL A 148 -21.20 1.20 25.90
N VAL A 149 -21.24 2.26 26.71
CA VAL A 149 -20.36 2.45 27.86
C VAL A 149 -21.21 2.52 29.12
N CYS A 150 -21.13 1.53 30.00
CA CYS A 150 -21.77 1.54 31.31
C CYS A 150 -20.82 2.11 32.35
N LEU A 151 -21.21 3.24 32.95
CA LEU A 151 -20.45 3.94 33.98
C LEU A 151 -21.17 3.82 35.32
N PHE A 152 -20.60 3.07 36.27
CA PHE A 152 -21.20 2.83 37.58
C PHE A 152 -20.83 3.94 38.56
N ALA A 153 -21.73 4.91 38.78
CA ALA A 153 -21.45 6.13 39.54
C ALA A 153 -20.95 5.85 40.97
N GLN A 154 -21.60 4.90 41.67
CA GLN A 154 -21.20 4.49 43.02
C GLN A 154 -19.76 3.95 43.09
N ASP A 155 -19.28 3.31 42.02
CA ASP A 155 -17.94 2.72 41.99
C ASP A 155 -16.85 3.74 41.65
N ILE A 156 -17.20 4.88 41.06
CA ILE A 156 -16.24 5.89 40.56
C ILE A 156 -16.22 7.19 41.38
N GLY A 157 -16.83 7.20 42.56
CA GLY A 157 -16.84 8.34 43.47
C GLY A 157 -18.12 9.18 43.48
N GLY A 158 -19.24 8.65 42.96
CA GLY A 158 -20.54 9.30 42.95
C GLY A 158 -20.89 9.99 41.64
N ILE A 159 -22.10 10.58 41.59
CA ILE A 159 -22.66 11.20 40.38
C ILE A 159 -21.80 12.37 39.89
N ASP A 160 -21.36 13.25 40.79
CA ASP A 160 -20.62 14.45 40.39
C ASP A 160 -19.28 14.09 39.74
N VAL A 161 -18.56 13.11 40.30
CA VAL A 161 -17.30 12.62 39.73
C VAL A 161 -17.53 11.89 38.40
N ALA A 162 -18.62 11.13 38.28
CA ALA A 162 -19.02 10.48 37.04
C ALA A 162 -19.28 11.49 35.92
N LEU A 163 -20.04 12.54 36.22
CA LEU A 163 -20.38 13.59 35.27
C LEU A 163 -19.17 14.45 34.89
N GLN A 164 -18.32 14.81 35.86
CA GLN A 164 -17.07 15.53 35.59
C GLN A 164 -16.15 14.73 34.65
N ARG A 165 -16.13 13.40 34.80
CA ARG A 165 -15.37 12.51 33.91
C ARG A 165 -15.94 12.48 32.50
N LEU A 166 -17.27 12.38 32.35
CA LEU A 166 -17.92 12.46 31.05
C LEU A 166 -17.63 13.80 30.36
N GLN A 167 -17.71 14.91 31.10
CA GLN A 167 -17.31 16.22 30.59
C GLN A 167 -15.84 16.25 30.17
N SER A 168 -14.94 15.62 30.92
CA SER A 168 -13.52 15.52 30.54
C SER A 168 -13.33 14.72 29.24
N TRP A 169 -14.01 13.57 29.10
CA TRP A 169 -13.92 12.78 27.87
C TRP A 169 -14.48 13.53 26.66
N PHE A 170 -15.63 14.18 26.80
CA PHE A 170 -16.22 14.96 25.72
C PHE A 170 -15.42 16.23 25.40
N GLY A 171 -14.78 16.83 26.41
CA GLY A 171 -13.91 18.00 26.27
C GLY A 171 -12.57 17.71 25.59
N ARG A 172 -12.10 16.44 25.59
CA ARG A 172 -10.91 16.00 24.86
C ARG A 172 -11.11 15.92 23.34
N GLY A 173 -12.32 16.17 22.85
CA GLY A 173 -12.66 16.07 21.43
C GLY A 173 -13.10 14.67 21.02
N GLN A 174 -13.28 14.48 19.72
CA GLN A 174 -13.88 13.27 19.17
C GLN A 174 -12.86 12.11 19.14
N PRO A 175 -13.21 10.93 19.67
CA PRO A 175 -12.26 9.81 19.78
C PRO A 175 -12.03 9.07 18.45
N SER A 176 -13.00 9.07 17.54
CA SER A 176 -12.90 8.48 16.19
C SER A 176 -12.96 9.59 15.14
N SER A 177 -12.30 9.42 14.01
CA SER A 177 -12.43 10.35 12.89
C SER A 177 -13.82 10.31 12.22
N MET A 178 -14.59 9.25 12.47
CA MET A 178 -15.95 9.04 11.95
C MET A 178 -17.00 9.59 12.92
N PRO A 179 -17.66 10.74 12.63
CA PRO A 179 -18.65 11.38 13.52
C PRO A 179 -19.88 10.54 13.84
N GLN A 180 -20.16 9.54 13.01
CA GLN A 180 -21.28 8.61 13.14
C GLN A 180 -21.01 7.56 14.23
N ILE A 181 -19.75 7.30 14.58
CA ILE A 181 -19.38 6.36 15.66
C ILE A 181 -19.54 7.08 17.01
N ARG A 182 -20.72 6.91 17.61
CA ARG A 182 -21.10 7.57 18.88
C ARG A 182 -21.52 6.52 19.92
N PRO A 183 -20.68 6.22 20.94
CA PRO A 183 -21.08 5.28 21.98
C PRO A 183 -22.23 5.84 22.82
N ARG A 184 -23.23 5.01 23.12
CA ARG A 184 -24.28 5.38 24.09
C ARG A 184 -23.74 5.18 25.50
N VAL A 185 -23.84 6.20 26.34
CA VAL A 185 -23.35 6.13 27.72
C VAL A 185 -24.53 5.80 28.64
N LEU A 186 -24.44 4.71 29.39
CA LEU A 186 -25.38 4.35 30.44
C LEU A 186 -24.77 4.75 31.79
N LEU A 187 -25.30 5.82 32.40
CA LEU A 187 -24.91 6.24 33.74
C LEU A 187 -25.74 5.45 34.76
N VAL A 188 -25.08 4.55 35.49
CA VAL A 188 -25.73 3.63 36.43
C VAL A 188 -25.65 4.19 37.85
N VAL A 189 -26.80 4.49 38.45
CA VAL A 189 -26.93 5.16 39.77
C VAL A 189 -27.86 4.38 40.72
N GLY A 190 -27.90 4.77 41.99
CA GLY A 190 -28.93 4.27 42.92
C GLY A 190 -30.35 4.66 42.51
N GLU A 191 -31.35 3.95 43.02
CA GLU A 191 -32.77 4.25 42.78
C GLU A 191 -33.19 5.61 43.38
N ASP A 192 -32.66 5.91 44.55
CA ASP A 192 -32.80 7.17 45.29
C ASP A 192 -32.09 8.36 44.61
N GLU A 193 -31.04 8.09 43.84
CA GLU A 193 -30.22 9.13 43.21
C GLU A 193 -30.66 9.49 41.78
N HIS A 194 -31.66 8.81 41.22
CA HIS A 194 -32.10 8.97 39.83
C HIS A 194 -32.41 10.43 39.46
N HIS A 195 -33.27 11.08 40.26
CA HIS A 195 -33.73 12.42 39.98
C HIS A 195 -32.60 13.44 40.08
N ILE A 196 -31.69 13.25 41.04
CA ILE A 196 -30.52 14.09 41.25
C ILE A 196 -29.59 13.98 40.04
N ALA A 197 -29.32 12.76 39.56
CA ALA A 197 -28.50 12.54 38.39
C ALA A 197 -29.08 13.21 37.13
N GLN A 198 -30.40 13.12 36.92
CA GLN A 198 -31.08 13.75 35.79
C GLN A 198 -30.99 15.28 35.86
N LEU A 199 -31.27 15.88 37.03
CA LEU A 199 -31.17 17.33 37.21
C LEU A 199 -29.75 17.85 36.95
N ARG A 200 -28.72 17.13 37.42
CA ARG A 200 -27.32 17.50 37.20
C ARG A 200 -26.92 17.37 35.74
N LEU A 201 -27.35 16.31 35.05
CA LEU A 201 -27.10 16.14 33.63
C LEU A 201 -27.77 17.27 32.81
N ASP A 202 -29.02 17.60 33.11
CA ASP A 202 -29.74 18.68 32.45
C ASP A 202 -29.08 20.05 32.69
N ASP A 203 -28.54 20.29 33.89
CA ASP A 203 -27.78 21.51 34.21
C ASP A 203 -26.51 21.62 33.37
N ILE A 204 -25.78 20.51 33.21
CA ILE A 204 -24.59 20.44 32.36
C ILE A 204 -24.94 20.73 30.90
N VAL A 205 -26.00 20.13 30.36
CA VAL A 205 -26.44 20.35 28.98
C VAL A 205 -26.81 21.82 28.75
N LYS A 206 -27.49 22.46 29.71
CA LYS A 206 -27.93 23.87 29.59
C LYS A 206 -26.80 24.88 29.77
N ARG A 207 -25.82 24.58 30.64
CA ARG A 207 -24.76 25.53 31.03
C ARG A 207 -23.43 25.30 30.31
N SER A 208 -23.29 24.22 29.54
CA SER A 208 -22.03 23.92 28.84
C SER A 208 -21.74 24.98 27.77
N PRO A 209 -20.58 25.66 27.83
CA PRO A 209 -20.16 26.60 26.78
C PRO A 209 -19.75 25.87 25.48
N ASN A 210 -19.53 24.55 25.55
CA ASN A 210 -19.16 23.74 24.41
C ASN A 210 -20.39 22.99 23.88
N ALA A 211 -20.85 23.38 22.68
CA ALA A 211 -22.01 22.78 22.00
C ALA A 211 -21.82 21.28 21.71
N TYR A 212 -20.59 20.84 21.44
CA TYR A 212 -20.27 19.42 21.25
C TYR A 212 -20.47 18.61 22.52
N VAL A 213 -20.01 19.14 23.66
CA VAL A 213 -20.20 18.49 24.97
C VAL A 213 -21.69 18.43 25.32
N ALA A 214 -22.44 19.50 25.06
CA ALA A 214 -23.89 19.52 25.28
C ALA A 214 -24.61 18.45 24.44
N ASP A 215 -24.30 18.37 23.15
CA ASP A 215 -24.81 17.34 22.22
C ASP A 215 -24.52 15.93 22.74
N LYS A 216 -23.27 15.63 23.12
CA LYS A 216 -22.88 14.31 23.64
C LYS A 216 -23.53 13.96 24.97
N CYS A 217 -23.76 14.93 25.83
CA CYS A 217 -24.49 14.71 27.08
C CYS A 217 -25.96 14.33 26.86
N THR A 218 -26.56 14.67 25.72
CA THR A 218 -27.94 14.21 25.38
C THR A 218 -28.02 12.71 25.05
N ASP A 219 -26.90 12.11 24.62
CA ASP A 219 -26.80 10.66 24.35
C ASP A 219 -26.62 9.82 25.64
N VAL A 220 -26.51 10.47 26.82
CA VAL A 220 -26.37 9.80 28.12
C VAL A 220 -27.75 9.34 28.62
N VAL A 221 -27.86 8.06 28.94
CA VAL A 221 -29.07 7.43 29.49
C VAL A 221 -28.82 7.10 30.95
N ILE A 222 -29.67 7.58 31.85
CA ILE A 222 -29.59 7.29 33.28
C ILE A 222 -30.36 6.01 33.57
N VAL A 223 -29.70 5.06 34.23
CA VAL A 223 -30.27 3.78 34.65
C VAL A 223 -30.12 3.63 36.16
N SER A 224 -31.24 3.41 36.84
CA SER A 224 -31.24 3.20 38.29
C SER A 224 -31.27 1.73 38.66
N LEU A 225 -30.39 1.32 39.56
CA LEU A 225 -30.40 -0.02 40.14
C LEU A 225 -30.96 0.00 41.57
N PRO A 226 -31.74 -1.03 41.95
CA PRO A 226 -32.30 -1.12 43.30
C PRO A 226 -31.18 -1.32 44.34
N ASP A 227 -31.20 -0.51 45.40
CA ASP A 227 -30.22 -0.56 46.49
C ASP A 227 -30.45 -1.76 47.43
N LYS A 228 -29.39 -2.20 48.12
CA LYS A 228 -29.45 -3.33 49.09
C LYS A 228 -30.10 -2.96 50.42
N SER A 229 -30.31 -1.67 50.70
CA SER A 229 -30.71 -1.17 52.02
C SER A 229 -32.22 -1.14 52.27
N SER A 230 -33.05 -1.20 51.24
CA SER A 230 -34.51 -1.10 51.39
C SER A 230 -35.14 -2.47 51.69
N ARG A 231 -35.48 -2.69 52.98
CA ARG A 231 -36.31 -3.82 53.45
C ARG A 231 -37.78 -3.76 52.97
N VAL A 232 -38.09 -2.92 51.97
CA VAL A 232 -39.47 -2.67 51.51
C VAL A 232 -39.68 -3.30 50.13
N MET A 233 -40.81 -3.98 50.01
CA MET A 233 -41.13 -5.00 49.02
C MET A 233 -41.49 -4.49 47.61
N ARG A 234 -40.75 -3.52 47.04
CA ARG A 234 -40.93 -3.04 45.65
C ARG A 234 -39.58 -2.62 45.06
N GLN A 235 -39.03 -3.40 44.14
CA GLN A 235 -37.76 -3.12 43.45
C GLN A 235 -38.07 -2.70 42.01
N HIS A 236 -37.70 -1.49 41.60
CA HIS A 236 -37.93 -0.97 40.25
C HIS A 236 -36.62 -0.50 39.60
N VAL A 237 -36.46 -0.72 38.29
CA VAL A 237 -35.40 -0.09 37.49
C VAL A 237 -36.04 1.02 36.66
N ILE A 238 -35.65 2.26 36.93
CA ILE A 238 -36.09 3.43 36.17
C ILE A 238 -35.09 3.67 35.04
N VAL A 239 -35.58 3.69 33.80
CA VAL A 239 -34.81 4.04 32.61
C VAL A 239 -35.41 5.31 32.02
N SER A 240 -34.63 6.39 31.98
CA SER A 240 -35.03 7.65 31.37
C SER A 240 -34.43 7.73 29.98
N LEU A 241 -35.27 7.62 28.94
CA LEU A 241 -34.85 7.76 27.55
C LEU A 241 -34.86 9.26 27.13
N PRO A 242 -33.94 9.71 26.28
CA PRO A 242 -33.82 11.12 25.88
C PRO A 242 -34.93 11.62 24.93
N ASP A 243 -35.81 10.74 24.41
CA ASP A 243 -36.82 11.12 23.43
C ASP A 243 -38.16 11.51 24.09
N LYS A 244 -38.55 12.78 23.97
CA LYS A 244 -39.68 13.43 24.67
C LYS A 244 -41.06 12.85 24.32
N SER A 245 -41.15 11.89 23.39
CA SER A 245 -42.40 11.32 22.88
C SER A 245 -42.80 9.98 23.50
N SER A 246 -41.93 9.33 24.29
CA SER A 246 -42.21 7.99 24.84
C SER A 246 -42.38 8.01 26.35
N ARG A 247 -43.60 7.72 26.80
CA ARG A 247 -44.02 7.68 28.21
C ARG A 247 -43.05 6.85 29.05
N VAL A 248 -42.65 7.40 30.21
CA VAL A 248 -42.02 6.66 31.32
C VAL A 248 -42.84 5.39 31.56
N THR A 249 -42.30 4.23 31.18
CA THR A 249 -43.02 2.96 31.29
C THR A 249 -42.91 2.46 32.73
N ARG A 250 -43.76 3.00 33.62
CA ARG A 250 -44.00 2.43 34.95
C ARG A 250 -44.91 1.21 34.78
N GLN A 251 -44.35 0.01 34.70
CA GLN A 251 -45.15 -1.22 34.81
C GLN A 251 -44.94 -1.86 36.18
N HIS A 252 -46.05 -2.04 36.90
CA HIS A 252 -46.12 -2.68 38.21
C HIS A 252 -46.04 -4.20 38.05
N GLY A 253 -45.00 -4.82 38.60
CA GLY A 253 -44.86 -6.29 38.65
C GLY A 253 -44.09 -6.72 39.90
N ALA A 254 -44.58 -7.75 40.58
CA ALA A 254 -44.02 -8.25 41.83
C ALA A 254 -42.71 -9.05 41.61
N GLY A 255 -41.68 -8.76 42.41
CA GLY A 255 -40.50 -9.62 42.59
C GLY A 255 -39.19 -9.14 41.93
N GLY A 256 -38.09 -9.15 42.71
CA GLY A 256 -36.76 -8.63 42.35
C GLY A 256 -36.03 -9.22 41.12
N LYS A 257 -36.65 -10.15 40.38
CA LYS A 257 -36.15 -10.62 39.08
C LYS A 257 -36.48 -9.64 37.93
N VAL A 258 -37.52 -8.82 38.09
CA VAL A 258 -38.02 -7.91 37.04
C VAL A 258 -37.03 -6.77 36.77
N GLY A 259 -36.38 -6.21 37.80
CA GLY A 259 -35.44 -5.09 37.65
C GLY A 259 -34.16 -5.42 36.88
N TRP A 260 -33.50 -6.54 37.20
CA TRP A 260 -32.28 -6.95 36.47
C TRP A 260 -32.54 -7.31 35.01
N HIS A 261 -33.74 -7.84 34.72
CA HIS A 261 -34.19 -8.08 33.36
C HIS A 261 -34.39 -6.76 32.59
N GLN A 262 -34.96 -5.73 33.23
CA GLN A 262 -35.10 -4.39 32.65
C GLN A 262 -33.73 -3.76 32.34
N PHE A 263 -32.76 -3.87 33.25
CA PHE A 263 -31.40 -3.38 32.99
C PHE A 263 -30.73 -4.12 31.82
N ARG A 264 -30.85 -5.46 31.79
CA ARG A 264 -30.37 -6.28 30.66
C ARG A 264 -30.98 -5.83 29.34
N ASN A 265 -32.29 -5.61 29.33
CA ASN A 265 -33.01 -5.13 28.15
C ASN A 265 -32.56 -3.73 27.73
N CYS A 266 -32.29 -2.83 28.67
CA CYS A 266 -31.76 -1.49 28.39
C CYS A 266 -30.39 -1.54 27.72
N ILE A 267 -29.47 -2.37 28.23
CA ILE A 267 -28.14 -2.59 27.61
C ILE A 267 -28.32 -3.12 26.19
N PHE A 268 -29.10 -4.18 26.01
CA PHE A 268 -29.26 -4.82 24.70
C PHE A 268 -29.99 -3.93 23.69
N ALA A 269 -31.02 -3.21 24.10
CA ALA A 269 -31.69 -2.22 23.26
C ALA A 269 -30.71 -1.11 22.84
N SER A 270 -29.85 -0.65 23.76
CA SER A 270 -28.82 0.35 23.45
C SER A 270 -27.77 -0.19 22.48
N LEU A 271 -27.35 -1.44 22.63
CA LEU A 271 -26.45 -2.11 21.68
C LEU A 271 -27.11 -2.28 20.30
N ASP A 272 -28.39 -2.66 20.24
CA ASP A 272 -29.11 -2.81 18.98
C ASP A 272 -29.31 -1.45 18.27
N ILE A 273 -29.57 -0.37 19.02
CA ILE A 273 -29.60 1.01 18.47
C ILE A 273 -28.23 1.42 17.93
N ALA A 274 -27.16 1.26 18.71
CA ALA A 274 -25.81 1.60 18.28
C ALA A 274 -25.39 0.80 17.04
N ARG A 275 -25.72 -0.49 17.00
CA ARG A 275 -25.49 -1.36 15.85
C ARG A 275 -26.23 -0.89 14.60
N LYS A 276 -27.50 -0.47 14.73
CA LYS A 276 -28.28 0.06 13.60
C LYS A 276 -27.61 1.31 13.02
N ARG A 277 -27.20 2.26 13.87
CA ARG A 277 -26.45 3.47 13.44
C ARG A 277 -25.14 3.11 12.73
N ARG A 278 -24.40 2.11 13.23
CA ARG A 278 -23.17 1.64 12.58
C ARG A 278 -23.44 0.98 11.23
N GLN A 279 -24.55 0.27 11.10
CA GLN A 279 -24.95 -0.33 9.83
C GLN A 279 -25.31 0.74 8.80
N GLU A 280 -26.06 1.77 9.20
CA GLU A 280 -26.45 2.91 8.35
C GLU A 280 -25.23 3.75 7.90
N SER A 281 -24.19 3.82 8.73
CA SER A 281 -22.94 4.56 8.44
C SER A 281 -21.81 3.69 7.90
N SER A 282 -22.09 2.45 7.48
CA SER A 282 -21.07 1.52 6.96
C SER A 282 -19.86 1.36 7.90
N SER A 283 -20.07 1.39 9.21
CA SER A 283 -19.05 1.27 10.26
C SER A 283 -19.26 0.04 11.18
N LEU A 284 -20.08 -0.91 10.72
CA LEU A 284 -20.32 -2.18 11.41
C LEU A 284 -19.30 -3.25 10.98
N PHE A 285 -18.22 -3.36 11.74
CA PHE A 285 -17.07 -4.19 11.41
C PHE A 285 -17.28 -5.69 11.66
N SER A 286 -16.58 -6.53 10.89
CA SER A 286 -16.40 -7.96 11.21
C SER A 286 -15.54 -8.12 12.47
N ALA A 287 -15.56 -9.29 13.11
CA ALA A 287 -14.73 -9.55 14.29
C ALA A 287 -13.24 -9.41 13.98
N ARG A 288 -12.80 -9.83 12.78
CA ARG A 288 -11.40 -9.66 12.33
C ARG A 288 -11.02 -8.19 12.21
N HIS A 289 -11.80 -7.38 11.48
CA HIS A 289 -11.55 -5.95 11.35
C HIS A 289 -11.57 -5.25 12.72
N PHE A 290 -12.57 -5.58 13.55
CA PHE A 290 -12.70 -5.03 14.89
C PHE A 290 -11.47 -5.31 15.77
N SER A 291 -10.93 -6.53 15.71
CA SER A 291 -9.71 -6.92 16.43
C SER A 291 -8.50 -6.10 15.99
N GLU A 292 -8.26 -5.96 14.68
CA GLU A 292 -7.11 -5.19 14.18
C GLU A 292 -7.24 -3.69 14.49
N PHE A 293 -8.46 -3.12 14.41
CA PHE A 293 -8.67 -1.73 14.84
C PHE A 293 -8.42 -1.51 16.33
N LEU A 294 -8.73 -2.48 17.20
CA LEU A 294 -8.37 -2.41 18.62
C LEU A 294 -6.85 -2.43 18.83
N CYS A 295 -6.11 -3.25 18.07
CA CYS A 295 -4.65 -3.26 18.13
C CYS A 295 -4.07 -1.89 17.73
N HIS A 296 -4.49 -1.36 16.57
CA HIS A 296 -4.03 -0.05 16.09
C HIS A 296 -4.44 1.11 17.00
N ALA A 297 -5.63 1.05 17.62
CA ALA A 297 -6.07 2.09 18.53
C ALA A 297 -5.15 2.26 19.74
N ILE A 298 -4.47 1.19 20.17
CA ILE A 298 -3.50 1.25 21.27
C ILE A 298 -2.24 1.98 20.83
N ASP A 299 -1.72 1.64 19.64
CA ASP A 299 -0.51 2.26 19.11
C ASP A 299 -0.72 3.77 18.90
N SER A 300 -1.87 4.16 18.33
CA SER A 300 -2.26 5.57 18.19
C SER A 300 -2.55 6.24 19.54
N ALA A 301 -3.06 5.51 20.54
CA ALA A 301 -3.42 6.09 21.83
C ALA A 301 -2.21 6.55 22.64
N ILE A 302 -1.05 5.92 22.47
CA ILE A 302 0.21 6.22 23.19
C ILE A 302 0.92 7.46 22.61
N ASP A 303 0.54 7.87 21.39
CA ASP A 303 1.14 9.04 20.73
C ASP A 303 0.92 10.34 21.55
N PRO A 304 1.98 11.11 21.85
CA PRO A 304 1.87 12.42 22.49
C PRO A 304 1.01 13.43 21.72
N ALA A 305 1.07 13.42 20.38
CA ALA A 305 0.37 14.37 19.52
C ALA A 305 -1.13 14.09 19.39
N TRP A 306 -1.59 12.91 19.84
CA TRP A 306 -2.96 12.36 19.77
C TRP A 306 -3.84 12.89 18.64
N THR A 307 -4.17 11.98 17.73
CA THR A 307 -5.19 12.19 16.72
C THR A 307 -6.37 11.24 16.94
N PRO A 308 -7.60 11.63 16.55
CA PRO A 308 -8.75 10.73 16.54
C PRO A 308 -8.47 9.48 15.70
N LEU A 309 -9.00 8.33 16.11
CA LEU A 309 -8.77 7.06 15.42
C LEU A 309 -9.39 7.10 14.01
N ASP A 310 -8.54 7.07 12.99
CA ASP A 310 -8.96 7.03 11.59
C ASP A 310 -8.95 5.61 11.05
N VAL A 311 -10.07 4.92 11.19
CA VAL A 311 -10.23 3.52 10.76
C VAL A 311 -10.04 3.32 9.25
N ILE A 312 -10.35 4.35 8.44
CA ILE A 312 -10.18 4.29 6.99
C ILE A 312 -8.69 4.35 6.66
N ARG A 313 -7.94 5.30 7.23
CA ARG A 313 -6.48 5.38 7.03
C ARG A 313 -5.76 4.15 7.60
N ILE A 314 -6.17 3.67 8.77
CA ILE A 314 -5.61 2.45 9.37
C ILE A 314 -5.80 1.24 8.45
N SER A 315 -6.97 1.11 7.80
CA SER A 315 -7.23 0.02 6.87
C SER A 315 -6.31 0.01 5.64
N ARG A 316 -5.58 1.11 5.39
CA ARG A 316 -4.61 1.26 4.29
C ARG A 316 -3.15 1.12 4.73
N VAL A 317 -2.85 0.85 6.00
CA VAL A 317 -1.46 0.74 6.50
C VAL A 317 -0.66 -0.34 5.74
N SER A 318 -1.30 -1.47 5.41
CA SER A 318 -0.65 -2.56 4.67
C SER A 318 -0.76 -2.43 3.14
N ASN A 319 -1.50 -1.44 2.64
CA ASN A 319 -1.67 -1.15 1.23
C ASN A 319 -1.84 0.38 1.05
N PRO A 320 -0.75 1.15 1.20
CA PRO A 320 -0.84 2.61 1.17
C PRO A 320 -1.23 3.12 -0.22
N ILE A 321 -1.75 4.35 -0.26
CA ILE A 321 -2.07 5.03 -1.52
C ILE A 321 -0.77 5.46 -2.18
N ALA A 322 -0.74 5.42 -3.51
CA ALA A 322 0.38 5.93 -4.29
C ALA A 322 0.64 7.41 -3.95
N THR A 323 1.87 7.75 -3.57
CA THR A 323 2.27 9.11 -3.19
C THR A 323 2.19 10.09 -4.36
N ASP A 324 2.30 9.57 -5.59
CA ASP A 324 2.23 10.25 -6.87
C ASP A 324 0.85 10.10 -7.54
N LEU A 325 -0.20 9.78 -6.79
CA LEU A 325 -1.57 9.66 -7.33
C LEU A 325 -2.03 10.92 -8.07
N SER A 326 -1.70 12.12 -7.56
CA SER A 326 -2.04 13.39 -8.23
C SER A 326 -1.42 13.48 -9.63
N PHE A 327 -0.17 13.03 -9.79
CA PHE A 327 0.49 12.96 -11.09
C PHE A 327 -0.23 11.98 -12.02
N HIS A 328 -0.59 10.79 -11.53
CA HIS A 328 -1.29 9.80 -12.35
C HIS A 328 -2.67 10.27 -12.80
N VAL A 329 -3.46 10.88 -11.90
CA VAL A 329 -4.76 11.46 -12.22
C VAL A 329 -4.60 12.59 -13.24
N GLY A 330 -3.63 13.49 -13.02
CA GLY A 330 -3.32 14.58 -13.95
C GLY A 330 -2.96 14.09 -15.34
N ASN A 331 -2.15 13.03 -15.45
CA ASN A 331 -1.80 12.43 -16.73
C ASN A 331 -3.02 11.90 -17.50
N VAL A 332 -3.93 11.19 -16.83
CA VAL A 332 -5.14 10.66 -17.48
C VAL A 332 -6.04 11.78 -17.98
N VAL A 333 -6.19 12.84 -17.20
CA VAL A 333 -6.97 14.00 -17.61
C VAL A 333 -6.28 14.74 -18.76
N GLY A 334 -4.95 14.87 -18.74
CA GLY A 334 -4.16 15.47 -19.82
C GLY A 334 -4.18 14.71 -21.15
N LEU A 335 -4.56 13.42 -21.14
CA LEU A 335 -4.77 12.65 -22.36
C LEU A 335 -6.10 12.99 -23.06
N CYS A 336 -7.06 13.59 -22.35
CA CYS A 336 -8.35 13.97 -22.91
C CYS A 336 -8.24 15.32 -23.63
N LYS A 337 -8.77 15.41 -24.86
CA LYS A 337 -8.70 16.64 -25.67
C LYS A 337 -9.88 17.58 -25.45
N THR A 338 -11.00 17.04 -24.96
CA THR A 338 -12.26 17.79 -24.80
C THR A 338 -12.83 17.60 -23.40
N VAL A 339 -13.63 18.58 -22.96
CA VAL A 339 -14.42 18.51 -21.72
C VAL A 339 -15.32 17.27 -21.70
N THR A 340 -15.89 16.90 -22.85
CA THR A 340 -16.75 15.72 -23.01
C THR A 340 -15.98 14.43 -22.74
N GLN A 341 -14.74 14.31 -23.24
CA GLN A 341 -13.89 13.15 -22.93
C GLN A 341 -13.52 13.09 -21.44
N VAL A 342 -13.25 14.23 -20.80
CA VAL A 342 -13.00 14.24 -19.35
C VAL A 342 -14.20 13.72 -18.57
N LYS A 343 -15.41 14.20 -18.88
CA LYS A 343 -16.63 13.80 -18.18
C LYS A 343 -17.05 12.35 -18.45
N ASN A 344 -16.92 11.89 -19.70
CA ASN A 344 -17.46 10.59 -20.10
C ASN A 344 -16.43 9.45 -20.05
N VAL A 345 -15.13 9.77 -20.03
CA VAL A 345 -14.05 8.78 -20.03
C VAL A 345 -13.19 8.90 -18.77
N ALA A 346 -12.53 10.05 -18.56
CA ALA A 346 -11.57 10.19 -17.46
C ALA A 346 -12.23 10.06 -16.08
N ILE A 347 -13.30 10.80 -15.82
CA ILE A 347 -13.99 10.79 -14.51
C ILE A 347 -14.50 9.38 -14.14
N PRO A 348 -15.26 8.68 -15.00
CA PRO A 348 -15.70 7.31 -14.71
C PRO A 348 -14.52 6.34 -14.51
N LEU A 349 -13.48 6.44 -15.34
CA LEU A 349 -12.31 5.57 -15.26
C LEU A 349 -11.53 5.79 -13.95
N ILE A 350 -11.26 7.05 -13.60
CA ILE A 350 -10.57 7.42 -12.36
C ILE A 350 -11.41 6.96 -11.16
N ALA A 351 -12.69 7.34 -11.07
CA ALA A 351 -13.55 6.97 -9.96
C ALA A 351 -13.64 5.43 -9.77
N SER A 352 -13.77 4.69 -10.87
CA SER A 352 -13.77 3.22 -10.84
C SER A 352 -12.42 2.64 -10.42
N SER A 353 -11.31 3.28 -10.79
CA SER A 353 -9.97 2.89 -10.35
C SER A 353 -9.74 3.15 -8.84
N LEU A 354 -10.34 4.21 -8.29
CA LEU A 354 -10.35 4.49 -6.84
C LEU A 354 -11.17 3.43 -6.10
N ILE A 355 -12.32 3.00 -6.65
CA ILE A 355 -13.09 1.86 -6.12
C ILE A 355 -12.26 0.57 -6.15
N LEU A 356 -11.57 0.29 -7.26
CA LEU A 356 -10.70 -0.88 -7.40
C LEU A 356 -9.58 -0.89 -6.34
N ASP A 357 -8.95 0.26 -6.10
CA ASP A 357 -7.92 0.39 -5.07
C ASP A 357 -8.51 0.27 -3.65
N SER A 358 -9.64 0.94 -3.38
CA SER A 358 -10.25 1.04 -2.05
C SER A 358 -10.88 -0.25 -1.54
N TYR A 359 -11.42 -1.09 -2.42
CA TYR A 359 -12.23 -2.26 -2.04
C TYR A 359 -11.66 -3.58 -2.61
N PRO A 360 -10.42 -3.96 -2.26
CA PRO A 360 -9.89 -5.28 -2.58
C PRO A 360 -10.71 -6.39 -1.87
N PRO A 361 -10.56 -7.66 -2.28
CA PRO A 361 -11.25 -8.77 -1.65
C PRO A 361 -11.08 -8.78 -0.12
N TYR A 362 -12.18 -9.06 0.60
CA TYR A 362 -12.28 -9.06 2.07
C TYR A 362 -12.18 -7.70 2.77
N MET A 363 -11.98 -6.61 2.04
CA MET A 363 -11.98 -5.26 2.62
C MET A 363 -13.33 -4.90 3.23
N HIS A 364 -13.32 -4.10 4.30
CA HIS A 364 -14.55 -3.54 4.85
C HIS A 364 -15.16 -2.52 3.89
N LEU A 365 -16.47 -2.66 3.61
CA LEU A 365 -17.21 -1.76 2.74
C LEU A 365 -17.54 -0.46 3.49
N PHE A 366 -16.57 0.45 3.57
CA PHE A 366 -16.78 1.82 4.04
C PHE A 366 -17.71 2.61 3.08
N HIS A 367 -18.26 3.73 3.55
CA HIS A 367 -19.04 4.61 2.69
C HIS A 367 -18.11 5.33 1.69
N PRO A 368 -18.41 5.38 0.39
CA PRO A 368 -17.50 5.87 -0.65
C PRO A 368 -17.08 7.33 -0.44
N ASN A 369 -18.01 8.19 -0.01
CA ASN A 369 -17.69 9.60 0.26
C ASN A 369 -16.70 9.78 1.42
N ASP A 370 -16.81 8.98 2.49
CA ASP A 370 -15.88 9.05 3.61
C ASP A 370 -14.49 8.54 3.18
N VAL A 371 -14.45 7.53 2.32
CA VAL A 371 -13.20 7.04 1.72
C VAL A 371 -12.56 8.13 0.85
N PHE A 372 -13.31 8.74 -0.05
CA PHE A 372 -12.82 9.80 -0.92
C PHE A 372 -12.21 10.96 -0.13
N ASP A 373 -12.96 11.51 0.83
CA ASP A 373 -12.54 12.65 1.65
C ASP A 373 -11.26 12.34 2.45
N ARG A 374 -11.11 11.10 2.92
CA ARG A 374 -9.98 10.72 3.79
C ARG A 374 -8.72 10.33 3.06
N LEU A 375 -8.88 9.75 1.86
CA LEU A 375 -7.82 9.07 1.13
C LEU A 375 -7.41 9.80 -0.15
N TYR A 376 -8.35 10.36 -0.90
CA TYR A 376 -8.11 10.80 -2.28
C TYR A 376 -8.37 12.29 -2.52
N GLU A 377 -9.11 12.98 -1.64
CA GLU A 377 -9.45 14.40 -1.80
C GLU A 377 -8.21 15.25 -2.07
N ASP A 378 -7.17 15.12 -1.24
CA ASP A 378 -5.94 15.90 -1.36
C ASP A 378 -5.26 15.66 -2.71
N ALA A 379 -5.14 14.40 -3.15
CA ALA A 379 -4.51 14.04 -4.41
C ALA A 379 -5.29 14.58 -5.61
N CYS A 380 -6.63 14.49 -5.58
CA CYS A 380 -7.51 14.99 -6.64
C CYS A 380 -7.58 16.53 -6.67
N ALA A 381 -7.50 17.19 -5.52
CA ALA A 381 -7.48 18.65 -5.42
C ALA A 381 -6.17 19.23 -6.01
N ASN A 382 -5.05 18.54 -5.82
CA ASN A 382 -3.73 18.97 -6.28
C ASN A 382 -3.52 18.88 -7.80
N VAL A 383 -4.41 18.20 -8.54
CA VAL A 383 -4.37 18.15 -10.02
C VAL A 383 -4.66 19.52 -10.64
N GLY A 384 -5.22 20.45 -9.86
CA GLY A 384 -5.55 21.79 -10.31
C GLY A 384 -6.77 21.81 -11.24
N HIS A 385 -7.00 22.96 -11.86
CA HIS A 385 -8.10 23.16 -12.80
C HIS A 385 -7.65 22.81 -14.22
N VAL A 386 -8.47 22.01 -14.89
CA VAL A 386 -8.20 21.60 -16.28
C VAL A 386 -8.85 22.62 -17.19
N THR A 387 -8.03 23.45 -17.83
CA THR A 387 -8.49 24.50 -18.73
C THR A 387 -8.51 23.98 -20.16
N PHE A 388 -9.70 23.94 -20.77
CA PHE A 388 -9.84 23.70 -22.21
C PHE A 388 -10.03 25.03 -22.93
N THR A 389 -9.29 25.22 -24.02
CA THR A 389 -9.55 26.31 -24.98
C THR A 389 -10.60 25.83 -25.97
N ASN A 390 -11.77 26.48 -26.00
CA ASN A 390 -12.75 26.25 -27.05
C ASN A 390 -12.26 26.89 -28.36
N ASP A 391 -12.50 26.22 -29.49
CA ASP A 391 -12.21 26.78 -30.83
C ASP A 391 -13.03 28.07 -31.13
N ASP A 392 -14.13 28.29 -30.39
CA ASP A 392 -15.07 29.43 -30.58
C ASP A 392 -14.84 30.63 -29.62
N GLY A 393 -13.62 30.84 -29.12
CA GLY A 393 -13.22 32.05 -28.38
C GLY A 393 -12.75 31.80 -26.93
N PRO A 394 -12.37 32.85 -26.18
CA PRO A 394 -11.63 32.74 -24.91
C PRO A 394 -12.55 32.43 -23.70
N SER A 395 -13.49 31.52 -23.87
CA SER A 395 -14.33 31.03 -22.78
C SER A 395 -13.65 29.84 -22.10
N GLN A 396 -13.00 30.09 -20.96
CA GLN A 396 -12.40 29.06 -20.13
C GLN A 396 -13.51 28.24 -19.46
N THR A 397 -13.62 26.96 -19.79
CA THR A 397 -14.51 26.04 -19.07
C THR A 397 -13.77 25.45 -17.88
N HIS A 398 -14.33 25.67 -16.69
CA HIS A 398 -13.77 25.18 -15.44
C HIS A 398 -14.50 23.89 -15.02
N ILE A 399 -13.74 22.86 -14.67
CA ILE A 399 -14.28 21.56 -14.25
C ILE A 399 -13.92 21.34 -12.78
N ASP A 400 -14.93 21.18 -11.92
CA ASP A 400 -14.74 20.72 -10.54
C ASP A 400 -14.48 19.21 -10.53
N LEU A 401 -13.22 18.83 -10.80
CA LEU A 401 -12.80 17.44 -10.83
C LEU A 401 -13.08 16.73 -9.49
N ARG A 402 -12.89 17.42 -8.36
CA ARG A 402 -13.10 16.86 -7.01
C ARG A 402 -14.56 16.50 -6.80
N GLY A 403 -15.48 17.45 -7.05
CA GLY A 403 -16.92 17.22 -6.90
C GLY A 403 -17.41 16.08 -7.78
N LEU A 404 -17.01 16.08 -9.06
CA LEU A 404 -17.42 15.05 -10.03
C LEU A 404 -16.87 13.67 -9.68
N LEU A 405 -15.61 13.55 -9.25
CA LEU A 405 -15.03 12.27 -8.84
C LEU A 405 -15.70 11.72 -7.59
N ARG A 406 -16.03 12.57 -6.62
CA ARG A 406 -16.74 12.19 -5.40
C ARG A 406 -18.13 11.62 -5.73
N GLU A 407 -18.90 12.33 -6.55
CA GLU A 407 -20.24 11.90 -6.99
C GLU A 407 -20.16 10.60 -7.79
N GLU A 408 -19.24 10.52 -8.75
CA GLU A 408 -19.06 9.35 -9.59
C GLU A 408 -18.62 8.12 -8.77
N MET A 409 -17.73 8.28 -7.79
CA MET A 409 -17.32 7.20 -6.89
C MET A 409 -18.51 6.64 -6.10
N ALA A 410 -19.45 7.49 -5.68
CA ALA A 410 -20.68 7.03 -5.02
C ALA A 410 -21.55 6.19 -5.97
N VAL A 411 -21.76 6.65 -7.22
CA VAL A 411 -22.49 5.91 -8.25
C VAL A 411 -21.83 4.55 -8.54
N ARG A 412 -20.49 4.50 -8.65
CA ARG A 412 -19.78 3.24 -8.91
C ARG A 412 -19.82 2.27 -7.72
N PHE A 413 -19.87 2.78 -6.49
CA PHE A 413 -20.02 1.96 -5.29
C PHE A 413 -21.40 1.28 -5.19
N GLU A 414 -22.46 1.90 -5.70
CA GLU A 414 -23.78 1.26 -5.74
C GLU A 414 -23.79 -0.01 -6.60
N ASN A 415 -23.04 -0.02 -7.71
CA ASN A 415 -22.88 -1.20 -8.57
C ASN A 415 -22.09 -2.32 -7.86
N LEU A 416 -21.08 -1.97 -7.06
CA LEU A 416 -20.31 -2.93 -6.25
C LEU A 416 -21.23 -3.67 -5.25
N ASN A 417 -22.14 -2.95 -4.60
CA ASN A 417 -23.06 -3.53 -3.62
C ASN A 417 -24.05 -4.55 -4.22
N GLN A 418 -24.18 -4.63 -5.54
CA GLN A 418 -25.00 -5.62 -6.24
C GLN A 418 -24.31 -7.00 -6.37
N ASN A 419 -23.39 -7.33 -5.46
CA ASN A 419 -22.62 -8.58 -5.37
C ASN A 419 -21.57 -8.80 -6.47
N GLN A 420 -21.00 -7.74 -7.04
CA GLN A 420 -19.84 -7.84 -7.91
C GLN A 420 -18.57 -7.54 -7.10
N SER A 421 -17.44 -8.17 -7.47
CA SER A 421 -16.14 -7.71 -6.95
C SER A 421 -15.76 -6.36 -7.57
N ALA A 422 -14.91 -5.59 -6.89
CA ALA A 422 -14.44 -4.31 -7.43
C ALA A 422 -13.70 -4.49 -8.77
N ALA A 423 -12.98 -5.61 -8.93
CA ALA A 423 -12.35 -5.99 -10.19
C ALA A 423 -13.39 -6.24 -11.30
N GLU A 424 -14.43 -7.01 -11.08
CA GLU A 424 -15.46 -7.29 -12.10
C GLU A 424 -16.25 -6.03 -12.50
N ALA A 425 -16.62 -5.21 -11.52
CA ALA A 425 -17.28 -3.93 -11.77
C ALA A 425 -16.38 -2.99 -12.60
N HIS A 426 -15.08 -2.93 -12.26
CA HIS A 426 -14.10 -2.15 -13.00
C HIS A 426 -13.88 -2.68 -14.41
N ARG A 427 -13.76 -4.01 -14.59
CA ARG A 427 -13.65 -4.65 -15.92
C ARG A 427 -14.84 -4.30 -16.81
N SER A 428 -16.05 -4.35 -16.25
CA SER A 428 -17.29 -4.04 -16.98
C SER A 428 -17.30 -2.59 -17.46
N LEU A 429 -16.81 -1.64 -16.64
CA LEU A 429 -16.66 -0.25 -17.05
C LEU A 429 -15.58 -0.10 -18.15
N ILE A 430 -14.42 -0.72 -17.99
CA ILE A 430 -13.36 -0.66 -19.00
C ILE A 430 -13.88 -1.16 -20.34
N VAL A 431 -14.61 -2.28 -20.38
CA VAL A 431 -15.22 -2.82 -21.60
C VAL A 431 -16.14 -1.80 -22.28
N HIS A 432 -16.93 -1.06 -21.49
CA HIS A 432 -17.77 0.02 -22.02
C HIS A 432 -16.95 1.19 -22.61
N LEU A 433 -15.79 1.49 -22.00
CA LEU A 433 -14.91 2.58 -22.42
C LEU A 433 -13.88 2.20 -23.51
N GLN A 434 -13.80 0.92 -23.90
CA GLN A 434 -12.85 0.42 -24.92
C GLN A 434 -12.79 1.23 -26.22
N PRO A 435 -13.91 1.72 -26.79
CA PRO A 435 -13.88 2.51 -28.03
C PRO A 435 -13.06 3.80 -27.93
N GLU A 436 -13.01 4.41 -26.75
CA GLU A 436 -12.20 5.61 -26.49
C GLU A 436 -10.78 5.19 -26.05
N LEU A 437 -10.68 4.19 -25.16
CA LEU A 437 -9.41 3.74 -24.59
C LEU A 437 -8.45 3.14 -25.63
N GLN A 438 -8.95 2.55 -26.72
CA GLN A 438 -8.10 2.00 -27.78
C GLN A 438 -7.18 3.05 -28.45
N HIS A 439 -7.50 4.34 -28.32
CA HIS A 439 -6.74 5.44 -28.89
C HIS A 439 -5.84 6.13 -27.85
N LEU A 440 -5.92 5.72 -26.58
CA LEU A 440 -5.17 6.30 -25.49
C LEU A 440 -4.05 5.36 -25.06
N SER A 441 -2.86 5.90 -24.86
CA SER A 441 -1.73 5.16 -24.31
C SER A 441 -0.93 6.06 -23.39
N SER A 442 -0.35 5.46 -22.36
CA SER A 442 0.55 6.15 -21.44
C SER A 442 1.61 5.16 -20.98
N GLU A 443 2.85 5.63 -20.93
CA GLU A 443 3.96 4.90 -20.32
C GLU A 443 4.26 5.38 -18.90
N ASP A 444 3.59 6.43 -18.42
CA ASP A 444 3.80 6.93 -17.06
C ASP A 444 2.67 6.51 -16.11
N THR A 445 1.47 6.31 -16.65
CA THR A 445 0.29 5.90 -15.88
C THR A 445 -0.35 4.68 -16.51
N CYS A 446 -0.47 3.60 -15.74
CA CYS A 446 -1.24 2.43 -16.13
C CYS A 446 -2.73 2.82 -16.20
N LEU A 447 -3.29 2.94 -17.41
CA LEU A 447 -4.67 3.41 -17.62
C LEU A 447 -5.76 2.50 -17.00
N CYS A 448 -5.41 1.28 -16.57
CA CYS A 448 -6.30 0.43 -15.79
C CYS A 448 -6.41 0.89 -14.33
N CYS A 449 -5.32 0.93 -13.56
CA CYS A 449 -5.39 1.30 -12.15
C CYS A 449 -5.23 2.80 -11.87
N ILE A 450 -4.55 3.59 -12.70
CA ILE A 450 -4.28 5.02 -12.45
C ILE A 450 -3.49 5.25 -11.13
N HIS A 451 -2.75 4.24 -10.68
CA HIS A 451 -1.97 4.30 -9.43
C HIS A 451 -0.48 3.97 -9.63
N ARG A 452 -0.10 3.42 -10.78
CA ARG A 452 1.24 2.86 -11.00
C ARG A 452 1.69 3.09 -12.43
N ARG A 453 3.00 3.11 -12.61
CA ARG A 453 3.62 3.03 -13.93
C ARG A 453 3.40 1.65 -14.54
N PRO A 454 3.09 1.54 -15.84
CA PRO A 454 2.91 0.25 -16.48
C PRO A 454 4.27 -0.39 -16.82
N GLN A 455 4.37 -1.70 -16.68
CA GLN A 455 5.62 -2.47 -16.77
C GLN A 455 5.55 -3.57 -17.82
N THR A 456 4.34 -4.04 -18.17
CA THR A 456 4.14 -5.11 -19.13
C THR A 456 3.45 -4.58 -20.38
N GLY A 457 4.20 -4.50 -21.48
CA GLY A 457 3.67 -4.17 -22.79
C GLY A 457 2.97 -5.37 -23.46
N LEU A 458 1.87 -5.10 -24.15
CA LEU A 458 1.10 -6.07 -24.93
C LEU A 458 1.33 -5.88 -26.44
N ARG A 459 0.90 -6.85 -27.25
CA ARG A 459 1.06 -6.82 -28.72
C ARG A 459 0.30 -5.65 -29.38
N CYS A 460 -0.79 -5.19 -28.76
CA CYS A 460 -1.55 -4.00 -29.20
C CYS A 460 -0.91 -2.67 -28.82
N LYS A 461 0.31 -2.68 -28.24
CA LYS A 461 1.05 -1.51 -27.73
C LYS A 461 0.51 -0.85 -26.47
N HIS A 462 -0.60 -1.33 -25.90
CA HIS A 462 -0.97 -0.96 -24.53
C HIS A 462 -0.04 -1.60 -23.50
N SER A 463 0.15 -0.92 -22.38
CA SER A 463 0.95 -1.39 -21.25
C SER A 463 0.10 -1.47 -19.98
N LEU A 464 0.34 -2.47 -19.13
CA LEU A 464 -0.29 -2.62 -17.81
C LEU A 464 0.77 -2.75 -16.71
N CYS A 465 0.46 -2.32 -15.48
CA CYS A 465 1.30 -2.61 -14.32
C CYS A 465 1.15 -4.09 -13.89
N HIS A 466 2.16 -4.67 -13.24
CA HIS A 466 2.11 -6.07 -12.82
C HIS A 466 0.87 -6.38 -11.95
N VAL A 467 0.50 -5.49 -11.03
CA VAL A 467 -0.69 -5.68 -10.17
C VAL A 467 -1.99 -5.79 -10.98
N CYS A 468 -2.15 -4.98 -12.04
CA CYS A 468 -3.32 -5.12 -12.92
C CYS A 468 -3.29 -6.45 -13.68
N VAL A 469 -2.10 -6.92 -14.05
CA VAL A 469 -1.96 -8.23 -14.69
C VAL A 469 -2.41 -9.35 -13.73
N ASP A 470 -2.00 -9.31 -12.45
CA ASP A 470 -2.44 -10.26 -11.41
C ASP A 470 -3.96 -10.24 -11.18
N ILE A 471 -4.56 -9.05 -11.15
CA ILE A 471 -5.97 -8.89 -10.79
C ILE A 471 -6.89 -9.41 -11.89
N PHE A 472 -6.56 -9.16 -13.16
CA PHE A 472 -7.50 -9.32 -14.26
C PHE A 472 -7.23 -10.54 -15.15
N TYR A 473 -6.03 -11.11 -15.11
CA TYR A 473 -5.71 -12.31 -15.88
C TYR A 473 -5.63 -13.53 -14.99
N ARG A 474 -6.01 -14.69 -15.54
CA ARG A 474 -6.14 -15.94 -14.77
C ARG A 474 -4.89 -16.81 -14.90
N PRO A 475 -4.52 -17.53 -13.84
CA PRO A 475 -3.53 -18.59 -13.92
C PRO A 475 -3.93 -19.72 -14.87
N ILE A 476 -2.94 -20.36 -15.48
CA ILE A 476 -3.12 -21.50 -16.38
C ILE A 476 -3.02 -22.80 -15.58
N GLY A 477 -4.14 -23.52 -15.49
CA GLY A 477 -4.19 -24.83 -14.84
C GLY A 477 -3.81 -24.76 -13.36
N CYS A 478 -2.79 -25.51 -12.96
CA CYS A 478 -2.28 -25.52 -11.58
C CYS A 478 -1.04 -24.62 -11.39
N ASP A 479 -0.50 -24.01 -12.44
CA ASP A 479 0.68 -23.14 -12.33
C ASP A 479 0.23 -21.69 -12.11
N GLU A 480 0.19 -21.28 -10.84
CA GLU A 480 -0.16 -19.92 -10.41
C GLU A 480 0.77 -18.84 -10.99
N ARG A 481 1.95 -19.22 -11.50
CA ARG A 481 2.92 -18.28 -12.07
C ARG A 481 2.60 -17.86 -13.49
N LEU A 482 1.88 -18.70 -14.23
CA LEU A 482 1.69 -18.51 -15.66
C LEU A 482 0.30 -17.99 -15.94
N LEU A 483 0.20 -16.72 -16.30
CA LEU A 483 -1.05 -16.05 -16.58
C LEU A 483 -1.39 -16.11 -18.07
N HIS A 484 -2.65 -16.45 -18.37
CA HIS A 484 -3.18 -16.39 -19.73
C HIS A 484 -3.75 -15.01 -20.01
N VAL A 485 -3.28 -14.36 -21.07
CA VAL A 485 -3.80 -13.08 -21.53
C VAL A 485 -4.71 -13.36 -22.73
N ASP A 486 -6.01 -13.48 -22.49
CA ASP A 486 -7.00 -13.72 -23.56
C ASP A 486 -7.16 -12.50 -24.48
N GLU A 487 -7.22 -11.31 -23.90
CA GLU A 487 -7.45 -10.05 -24.60
C GLU A 487 -6.80 -8.87 -23.86
N CYS A 488 -6.55 -7.77 -24.57
CA CYS A 488 -6.18 -6.52 -23.94
C CYS A 488 -7.38 -5.92 -23.20
N LEU A 489 -7.23 -5.62 -21.91
CA LEU A 489 -8.30 -4.96 -21.13
C LEU A 489 -8.70 -3.62 -21.74
N LEU A 490 -7.73 -2.80 -22.16
CA LEU A 490 -7.98 -1.42 -22.59
C LEU A 490 -8.60 -1.30 -23.98
N CYS A 491 -8.26 -2.18 -24.93
CA CYS A 491 -8.76 -2.08 -26.31
C CYS A 491 -9.52 -3.30 -26.83
N GLY A 492 -9.64 -4.37 -26.04
CA GLY A 492 -10.36 -5.58 -26.45
C GLY A 492 -9.69 -6.43 -27.52
N MET A 493 -8.48 -6.06 -27.99
CA MET A 493 -7.76 -6.86 -28.98
C MET A 493 -7.43 -8.26 -28.43
N GLN A 494 -7.79 -9.30 -29.17
CA GLN A 494 -7.51 -10.69 -28.83
C GLN A 494 -6.00 -10.98 -28.82
N MET A 495 -5.56 -11.75 -27.82
CA MET A 495 -4.15 -11.98 -27.49
C MET A 495 -3.78 -13.46 -27.59
N SER A 496 -4.19 -14.12 -28.68
CA SER A 496 -3.97 -15.56 -28.88
C SER A 496 -2.53 -16.00 -28.60
N GLY A 497 -2.39 -16.92 -27.63
CA GLY A 497 -1.13 -17.52 -27.23
C GLY A 497 -0.20 -16.64 -26.40
N VAL A 498 -0.65 -15.46 -25.96
CA VAL A 498 0.12 -14.60 -25.05
C VAL A 498 0.03 -15.16 -23.64
N ARG A 499 1.20 -15.39 -23.05
CA ARG A 499 1.35 -15.82 -21.66
C ARG A 499 2.33 -14.90 -20.97
N ILE A 500 2.10 -14.62 -19.70
CA ILE A 500 3.03 -13.84 -18.88
C ILE A 500 3.36 -14.68 -17.68
N GLN A 501 4.65 -14.88 -17.44
CA GLN A 501 5.11 -15.57 -16.24
C GLN A 501 5.45 -14.55 -15.17
N GLN A 502 5.05 -14.83 -13.94
CA GLN A 502 5.33 -13.99 -12.78
C GLN A 502 6.18 -14.71 -11.75
N LEU A 503 6.97 -13.94 -11.02
CA LEU A 503 7.72 -14.43 -9.88
C LEU A 503 6.73 -14.68 -8.71
N PRO A 504 6.68 -15.89 -8.13
CA PRO A 504 5.88 -16.12 -6.92
C PRO A 504 6.23 -15.14 -5.81
N LYS A 505 5.22 -14.68 -5.06
CA LYS A 505 5.41 -13.72 -3.95
C LYS A 505 6.32 -14.24 -2.83
N THR A 506 6.47 -15.56 -2.72
CA THR A 506 7.32 -16.23 -1.72
C THR A 506 8.69 -16.64 -2.26
N ALA A 507 8.96 -16.43 -3.55
CA ALA A 507 10.24 -16.78 -4.17
C ALA A 507 11.24 -15.62 -4.05
N ALA A 508 12.49 -15.94 -3.75
CA ALA A 508 13.58 -14.97 -3.78
C ALA A 508 14.03 -14.71 -5.23
N VAL A 509 14.47 -13.48 -5.49
CA VAL A 509 14.91 -13.03 -6.81
C VAL A 509 16.25 -13.68 -7.19
N ARG A 510 16.45 -13.99 -8.47
CA ARG A 510 17.71 -14.50 -9.02
C ARG A 510 18.21 -13.56 -10.12
N VAL A 511 19.46 -13.12 -9.99
CA VAL A 511 20.05 -12.05 -10.81
C VAL A 511 21.16 -12.58 -11.70
N LEU A 512 21.19 -12.12 -12.96
CA LEU A 512 22.28 -12.36 -13.91
C LEU A 512 22.84 -11.02 -14.44
N SER A 513 24.16 -10.90 -14.51
CA SER A 513 24.86 -9.71 -14.97
C SER A 513 25.91 -10.05 -16.03
N PHE A 514 25.99 -9.22 -17.07
CA PHE A 514 26.98 -9.29 -18.15
C PHE A 514 27.85 -8.02 -18.17
N ASP A 515 29.16 -8.19 -18.13
CA ASP A 515 30.14 -7.11 -18.12
C ASP A 515 30.39 -6.54 -19.52
N GLY A 516 30.80 -5.28 -19.57
CA GLY A 516 31.32 -4.68 -20.80
C GLY A 516 32.69 -5.23 -21.18
N GLY A 517 32.95 -5.37 -22.49
CA GLY A 517 34.24 -5.87 -22.98
C GLY A 517 34.36 -6.10 -24.48
N GLY A 518 33.44 -5.57 -25.28
CA GLY A 518 33.45 -5.70 -26.74
C GLY A 518 33.39 -7.16 -27.21
N ILE A 519 34.26 -7.52 -28.15
CA ILE A 519 34.32 -8.89 -28.71
C ILE A 519 34.67 -9.98 -27.68
N ARG A 520 35.17 -9.61 -26.49
CA ARG A 520 35.46 -10.56 -25.42
C ARG A 520 34.20 -11.11 -24.75
N GLY A 521 33.01 -10.58 -25.06
CA GLY A 521 31.73 -11.17 -24.63
C GLY A 521 31.55 -12.65 -25.00
N VAL A 522 32.34 -13.18 -25.94
CA VAL A 522 32.42 -14.64 -26.17
C VAL A 522 32.74 -15.41 -24.87
N ALA A 523 33.58 -14.86 -23.97
CA ALA A 523 33.93 -15.52 -22.71
C ALA A 523 32.71 -15.68 -21.78
N GLU A 524 31.81 -14.71 -21.75
CA GLU A 524 30.56 -14.76 -20.99
C GLU A 524 29.64 -15.86 -21.55
N ILE A 525 29.55 -15.96 -22.88
CA ILE A 525 28.76 -17.00 -23.56
C ILE A 525 29.32 -18.40 -23.27
N GLU A 526 30.63 -18.60 -23.35
CA GLU A 526 31.24 -19.90 -23.00
C GLU A 526 31.03 -20.25 -21.52
N SER A 527 31.04 -19.24 -20.62
CA SER A 527 30.71 -19.43 -19.20
C SER A 527 29.25 -19.85 -19.02
N LEU A 528 28.31 -19.26 -19.78
CA LEU A 528 26.91 -19.67 -19.78
C LEU A 528 26.70 -21.09 -20.33
N ILE A 529 27.44 -21.50 -21.37
CA ILE A 529 27.38 -22.89 -21.88
C ILE A 529 27.80 -23.86 -20.78
N GLY A 530 28.91 -23.57 -20.09
CA GLY A 530 29.35 -24.40 -18.97
C GLY A 530 28.36 -24.42 -17.80
N LEU A 531 27.68 -23.31 -17.54
CA LEU A 531 26.62 -23.24 -16.53
C LEU A 531 25.39 -24.07 -16.96
N GLU A 532 24.95 -23.93 -18.21
CA GLU A 532 23.80 -24.67 -18.77
C GLU A 532 24.04 -26.19 -18.74
N GLU A 533 25.23 -26.64 -19.14
CA GLU A 533 25.63 -28.04 -19.10
C GLU A 533 25.63 -28.61 -17.66
N LYS A 534 26.07 -27.81 -16.67
CA LYS A 534 26.06 -28.22 -15.26
C LYS A 534 24.68 -28.20 -14.62
N VAL A 535 23.84 -27.23 -15.00
CA VAL A 535 22.44 -27.16 -14.54
C VAL A 535 21.65 -28.36 -15.08
N GLY A 536 21.92 -28.80 -16.31
CA GLY A 536 21.43 -30.07 -16.85
C GLY A 536 19.92 -30.15 -17.03
N LEU A 537 19.22 -29.01 -17.06
CA LEU A 537 17.78 -28.95 -17.27
C LEU A 537 17.44 -28.83 -18.77
N PRO A 538 16.31 -29.40 -19.22
CA PRO A 538 15.88 -29.33 -20.63
C PRO A 538 15.28 -27.96 -20.99
N MET A 539 15.94 -26.87 -20.59
CA MET A 539 15.50 -25.50 -20.78
C MET A 539 16.71 -24.56 -20.79
N SER A 540 16.60 -23.45 -21.53
CA SER A 540 17.66 -22.44 -21.58
C SER A 540 17.98 -21.90 -20.20
N VAL A 541 19.26 -21.79 -19.88
CA VAL A 541 19.75 -21.35 -18.55
C VAL A 541 19.21 -19.98 -18.13
N ILE A 542 18.90 -19.10 -19.10
CA ILE A 542 18.36 -17.75 -18.84
C ILE A 542 17.04 -17.78 -18.06
N ARG A 543 16.26 -18.85 -18.19
CA ARG A 543 14.97 -19.00 -17.49
C ARG A 543 15.10 -19.23 -15.99
N ASN A 544 16.32 -19.44 -15.51
CA ASN A 544 16.61 -19.54 -14.08
C ASN A 544 16.84 -18.17 -13.42
N PHE A 545 16.78 -17.08 -14.19
CA PHE A 545 16.98 -15.73 -13.69
C PHE A 545 15.72 -14.90 -13.90
N ASP A 546 15.47 -13.99 -12.97
CA ASP A 546 14.27 -13.15 -12.93
C ASP A 546 14.60 -11.70 -13.32
N LEU A 547 15.85 -11.27 -13.04
CA LEU A 547 16.38 -9.96 -13.38
C LEU A 547 17.75 -10.07 -14.06
N CYS A 548 17.91 -9.44 -15.22
CA CYS A 548 19.15 -9.46 -15.99
C CYS A 548 19.66 -8.05 -16.29
N PHE A 549 20.95 -7.79 -16.12
CA PHE A 549 21.57 -6.52 -16.50
C PHE A 549 22.80 -6.73 -17.34
N ALA A 550 23.07 -5.78 -18.24
CA ALA A 550 24.20 -5.91 -19.13
C ALA A 550 24.75 -4.56 -19.60
N THR A 551 26.07 -4.54 -19.78
CA THR A 551 26.84 -3.40 -20.31
C THR A 551 27.45 -3.74 -21.67
N SER A 552 27.50 -2.75 -22.57
CA SER A 552 28.15 -2.88 -23.89
C SER A 552 27.64 -4.08 -24.70
N CYS A 553 28.55 -4.80 -25.38
CA CYS A 553 28.23 -5.99 -26.16
C CYS A 553 27.49 -7.10 -25.37
N GLY A 554 27.66 -7.15 -24.04
CA GLY A 554 26.90 -8.04 -23.15
C GLY A 554 25.38 -7.82 -23.27
N ALA A 555 24.94 -6.58 -23.53
CA ALA A 555 23.53 -6.26 -23.72
C ALA A 555 22.95 -6.99 -24.93
N GLY A 556 23.69 -7.05 -26.04
CA GLY A 556 23.27 -7.77 -27.24
C GLY A 556 23.07 -9.27 -26.97
N ILE A 557 23.97 -9.86 -26.20
CA ILE A 557 23.92 -11.27 -25.78
C ILE A 557 22.68 -11.50 -24.90
N MET A 558 22.52 -10.69 -23.85
CA MET A 558 21.40 -10.76 -22.92
C MET A 558 20.05 -10.66 -23.63
N VAL A 559 19.85 -9.64 -24.47
CA VAL A 559 18.56 -9.43 -25.15
C VAL A 559 18.20 -10.60 -26.07
N ARG A 560 19.18 -11.24 -26.73
CA ARG A 560 18.94 -12.43 -27.56
C ARG A 560 18.52 -13.64 -26.74
N LEU A 561 19.17 -13.86 -25.60
CA LEU A 561 18.77 -14.91 -24.66
C LEU A 561 17.36 -14.66 -24.12
N CYS A 562 17.05 -13.41 -23.77
CA CYS A 562 15.71 -12.98 -23.35
C CYS A 562 14.66 -13.12 -24.47
N ASP A 563 15.06 -13.01 -25.74
CA ASP A 563 14.23 -13.32 -26.92
C ASP A 563 14.01 -14.83 -27.13
N GLY A 564 14.58 -15.68 -26.27
CA GLY A 564 14.39 -17.12 -26.27
C GLY A 564 15.39 -17.91 -27.10
N TRP A 565 16.50 -17.29 -27.52
CA TRP A 565 17.57 -17.99 -28.23
C TRP A 565 18.32 -18.93 -27.29
N ASP A 566 18.80 -20.06 -27.82
CA ASP A 566 19.73 -20.91 -27.08
C ASP A 566 21.13 -20.30 -27.04
N VAL A 567 21.91 -20.68 -26.01
CA VAL A 567 23.22 -20.07 -25.74
C VAL A 567 24.21 -20.33 -26.89
N ARG A 568 24.12 -21.48 -27.57
CA ARG A 568 25.03 -21.85 -28.67
C ARG A 568 24.74 -21.06 -29.94
N SER A 569 23.47 -20.87 -30.29
CA SER A 569 23.05 -20.00 -31.39
C SER A 569 23.47 -18.55 -31.15
N CYS A 570 23.33 -18.06 -29.91
CA CYS A 570 23.84 -16.74 -29.52
C CYS A 570 25.35 -16.60 -29.79
N ARG A 571 26.14 -17.63 -29.46
CA ARG A 571 27.60 -17.65 -29.72
C ARG A 571 27.93 -17.51 -31.20
N GLU A 572 27.29 -18.31 -32.05
CA GLU A 572 27.57 -18.33 -33.50
C GLU A 572 27.19 -17.00 -34.14
N HIS A 573 26.03 -16.47 -33.77
CA HIS A 573 25.54 -15.18 -34.23
C HIS A 573 26.45 -14.04 -33.78
N PHE A 574 26.83 -14.00 -32.50
CA PHE A 574 27.74 -12.99 -31.95
C PHE A 574 29.09 -12.98 -32.67
N ARG A 575 29.68 -14.16 -32.94
CA ARG A 575 30.94 -14.26 -33.71
C ARG A 575 30.79 -13.72 -35.13
N LYS A 576 29.65 -13.98 -35.79
CA LYS A 576 29.36 -13.50 -37.14
C LYS A 576 29.17 -11.98 -37.16
N THR A 577 28.42 -11.42 -36.22
CA THR A 577 28.08 -9.99 -36.18
C THR A 577 29.26 -9.15 -35.74
N ALA A 578 30.05 -9.60 -34.77
CA ALA A 578 31.32 -8.98 -34.40
C ALA A 578 32.27 -8.84 -35.60
N ARG A 579 32.41 -9.89 -36.43
CA ARG A 579 33.24 -9.83 -37.66
C ARG A 579 32.72 -8.82 -38.68
N CYS A 580 31.42 -8.52 -38.69
CA CYS A 580 30.83 -7.54 -39.60
C CYS A 580 30.90 -6.11 -39.05
N ALA A 581 30.62 -5.91 -37.77
CA ALA A 581 30.66 -4.61 -37.10
C ALA A 581 32.07 -4.01 -37.11
N PHE A 582 33.09 -4.84 -36.81
CA PHE A 582 34.49 -4.40 -36.74
C PHE A 582 35.24 -4.52 -38.09
N LYS A 583 34.53 -4.50 -39.24
CA LYS A 583 35.18 -4.46 -40.56
C LYS A 583 35.84 -3.09 -40.79
N PRO A 584 37.16 -3.05 -41.10
CA PRO A 584 37.85 -1.80 -41.41
C PRO A 584 37.39 -1.20 -42.74
N ARG A 585 37.49 0.13 -42.87
CA ARG A 585 37.20 0.88 -44.11
C ARG A 585 38.00 0.34 -45.31
N LEU A 586 37.38 0.33 -46.50
CA LEU A 586 37.93 -0.24 -47.73
C LEU A 586 39.36 0.26 -48.04
N LEU A 587 39.64 1.57 -47.91
CA LEU A 587 40.97 2.13 -48.16
C LEU A 587 42.06 1.60 -47.21
N ARG A 588 41.72 1.24 -45.97
CA ARG A 588 42.68 0.63 -45.01
C ARG A 588 43.14 -0.77 -45.46
N ARG A 589 42.33 -1.45 -46.29
CA ARG A 589 42.65 -2.74 -46.89
C ARG A 589 43.60 -2.59 -48.09
N PHE A 590 43.45 -1.52 -48.87
CA PHE A 590 44.36 -1.20 -49.98
C PHE A 590 45.75 -0.77 -49.51
N LEU A 591 45.84 -0.04 -48.38
CA LEU A 591 47.12 0.42 -47.80
C LEU A 591 47.84 -0.63 -46.93
N ARG A 592 47.43 -1.91 -46.96
CA ARG A 592 47.97 -2.96 -46.08
C ARG A 592 49.47 -3.23 -46.30
N SER A 593 50.00 -2.91 -47.48
CA SER A 593 51.41 -3.05 -47.84
C SER A 593 52.30 -1.90 -47.34
N PHE A 594 51.73 -0.82 -46.80
CA PHE A 594 52.45 0.38 -46.37
C PHE A 594 52.07 0.79 -44.93
N PRO A 595 52.74 0.26 -43.89
CA PRO A 595 52.32 0.42 -42.50
C PRO A 595 52.32 1.88 -42.00
N CYS A 596 53.22 2.74 -42.50
CA CYS A 596 53.25 4.16 -42.13
C CYS A 596 52.07 4.95 -42.74
N LEU A 597 51.78 4.74 -44.03
CA LEU A 597 50.61 5.33 -44.71
C LEU A 597 49.30 4.85 -44.09
N GLN A 598 49.25 3.59 -43.64
CA GLN A 598 48.08 3.04 -42.96
C GLN A 598 47.80 3.73 -41.61
N LYS A 599 48.84 4.03 -40.81
CA LYS A 599 48.70 4.77 -39.55
C LYS A 599 48.26 6.21 -39.79
N LEU A 600 48.86 6.88 -40.78
CA LEU A 600 48.53 8.27 -41.12
C LEU A 600 47.11 8.39 -41.67
N PHE A 601 46.70 7.45 -42.53
CA PHE A 601 45.34 7.37 -43.05
C PHE A 601 44.32 7.03 -41.96
N LEU A 602 44.65 6.14 -41.02
CA LEU A 602 43.77 5.86 -39.88
C LEU A 602 43.60 7.09 -39.01
N ALA A 603 44.69 7.81 -38.69
CA ALA A 603 44.63 9.05 -37.93
C ALA A 603 43.79 10.12 -38.65
N PHE A 604 44.01 10.32 -39.94
CA PHE A 604 43.24 11.26 -40.76
C PHE A 604 41.76 10.86 -40.89
N SER A 605 41.47 9.58 -41.14
CA SER A 605 40.10 9.08 -41.23
C SER A 605 39.37 9.20 -39.90
N VAL A 606 40.05 8.92 -38.80
CA VAL A 606 39.51 9.08 -37.44
C VAL A 606 39.27 10.55 -37.14
N LEU A 607 40.18 11.46 -37.50
CA LEU A 607 39.99 12.91 -37.32
C LEU A 607 38.78 13.46 -38.11
N LEU A 608 38.49 12.88 -39.28
CA LEU A 608 37.38 13.30 -40.14
C LEU A 608 36.03 12.68 -39.77
N THR A 609 36.03 11.45 -39.25
CA THR A 609 34.80 10.65 -39.03
C THR A 609 34.53 10.33 -37.57
N ASP A 610 35.40 10.83 -36.70
CA ASP A 610 35.39 10.66 -35.25
C ASP A 610 35.28 9.20 -34.77
N SER A 611 35.68 8.24 -35.63
CA SER A 611 35.42 6.82 -35.42
C SER A 611 36.42 5.92 -36.15
N LYS A 612 36.81 4.82 -35.49
CA LYS A 612 37.72 3.79 -36.04
C LYS A 612 37.03 2.86 -37.03
N TYR A 613 35.74 2.60 -36.84
CA TYR A 613 34.94 1.73 -37.68
C TYR A 613 33.74 2.47 -38.30
N PRO A 614 33.28 2.08 -39.51
CA PRO A 614 32.09 2.68 -40.12
C PRO A 614 30.83 2.46 -39.25
N THR A 615 30.05 3.52 -39.02
CA THR A 615 28.81 3.45 -38.25
C THR A 615 27.71 2.71 -39.00
N GLU A 616 27.70 2.79 -40.32
CA GLU A 616 26.68 2.18 -41.18
C GLU A 616 26.65 0.66 -41.04
N ASN A 617 27.82 0.05 -40.79
CA ASN A 617 27.93 -1.39 -40.55
C ASN A 617 27.21 -1.79 -39.26
N LEU A 618 27.46 -1.06 -38.17
CA LEU A 618 26.88 -1.37 -36.87
C LEU A 618 25.38 -1.05 -36.84
N ASP A 619 24.98 0.13 -37.33
CA ASP A 619 23.58 0.54 -37.38
C ASP A 619 22.75 -0.40 -38.26
N GLY A 620 23.30 -0.81 -39.42
CA GLY A 620 22.67 -1.79 -40.31
C GLY A 620 22.49 -3.15 -39.64
N LEU A 621 23.50 -3.63 -38.91
CA LEU A 621 23.41 -4.89 -38.15
C LEU A 621 22.38 -4.81 -37.03
N LEU A 622 22.39 -3.75 -36.21
CA LEU A 622 21.46 -3.60 -35.10
C LEU A 622 20.02 -3.47 -35.59
N ARG A 623 19.77 -2.78 -36.70
CA ARG A 623 18.45 -2.73 -37.35
C ARG A 623 18.01 -4.08 -37.91
N GLN A 624 18.94 -4.84 -38.51
CA GLN A 624 18.65 -6.20 -38.98
C GLN A 624 18.32 -7.14 -37.81
N GLU A 625 19.03 -6.98 -36.69
CA GLU A 625 18.87 -7.81 -35.51
C GLU A 625 17.58 -7.47 -34.76
N PHE A 626 17.42 -6.24 -34.30
CA PHE A 626 16.36 -5.83 -33.38
C PHE A 626 15.14 -5.27 -34.10
N GLY A 627 15.22 -5.02 -35.41
CA GLY A 627 14.19 -4.33 -36.18
C GLY A 627 14.30 -2.81 -36.06
N SER A 628 13.73 -2.09 -37.03
CA SER A 628 13.77 -0.63 -37.09
C SER A 628 12.74 0.05 -36.17
N THR A 629 11.66 -0.65 -35.79
CA THR A 629 10.51 -0.08 -35.07
C THR A 629 10.24 -0.72 -33.72
N ARG A 630 10.88 -1.86 -33.41
CA ARG A 630 10.71 -2.56 -32.14
C ARG A 630 11.25 -1.70 -31.00
N SER A 631 10.47 -1.52 -29.94
CA SER A 631 10.93 -0.89 -28.70
C SER A 631 11.26 -1.94 -27.62
N ILE A 632 12.03 -1.54 -26.61
CA ILE A 632 12.29 -2.34 -25.40
C ILE A 632 10.99 -2.65 -24.61
N MET A 633 9.97 -1.80 -24.75
CA MET A 633 8.65 -1.93 -24.09
C MET A 633 7.64 -2.79 -24.87
N ASP A 634 8.01 -3.26 -26.06
CA ASP A 634 7.14 -4.13 -26.83
C ASP A 634 7.11 -5.54 -26.25
N PHE A 635 5.96 -6.21 -26.38
CA PHE A 635 5.81 -7.59 -25.96
C PHE A 635 6.89 -8.48 -26.61
N SER A 636 7.63 -9.19 -25.77
CA SER A 636 8.74 -10.05 -26.17
C SER A 636 8.70 -11.38 -25.43
N LYS A 637 9.58 -12.30 -25.81
CA LYS A 637 9.71 -13.59 -25.12
C LYS A 637 10.13 -13.41 -23.66
N ALA A 638 10.82 -12.32 -23.32
CA ALA A 638 11.16 -11.98 -21.93
C ALA A 638 9.91 -11.86 -21.06
N ASN A 639 8.83 -11.24 -21.57
CA ASN A 639 7.55 -11.14 -20.86
C ASN A 639 6.91 -12.52 -20.64
N GLU A 640 7.00 -13.42 -21.62
CA GLU A 640 6.52 -14.81 -21.47
C GLU A 640 7.30 -15.60 -20.43
N LEU A 641 8.60 -15.30 -20.27
CA LEU A 641 9.49 -15.96 -19.32
C LEU A 641 9.48 -15.29 -17.93
N GLY A 642 8.87 -14.11 -17.82
CA GLY A 642 8.87 -13.31 -16.59
C GLY A 642 10.21 -12.66 -16.29
N ILE A 643 11.04 -12.45 -17.31
CA ILE A 643 12.38 -11.89 -17.17
C ILE A 643 12.32 -10.38 -17.34
N MET A 644 12.75 -9.67 -16.31
CA MET A 644 13.01 -8.24 -16.38
C MET A 644 14.48 -7.99 -16.70
N PHE A 645 14.77 -7.00 -17.53
CA PHE A 645 16.14 -6.67 -17.89
C PHE A 645 16.39 -5.19 -18.11
N GLY A 646 17.64 -4.78 -17.89
CA GLY A 646 18.13 -3.43 -18.10
C GLY A 646 19.45 -3.38 -18.86
N VAL A 647 19.62 -2.32 -19.65
CA VAL A 647 20.83 -2.01 -20.41
C VAL A 647 21.43 -0.72 -19.87
N THR A 648 22.73 -0.73 -19.56
CA THR A 648 23.44 0.47 -19.06
C THR A 648 23.91 1.36 -20.20
N LEU A 649 23.79 2.66 -20.00
CA LEU A 649 24.19 3.75 -20.90
C LEU A 649 24.95 4.80 -20.09
N THR A 650 25.70 5.66 -20.77
CA THR A 650 26.34 6.83 -20.15
C THR A 650 25.91 8.11 -20.86
N THR A 651 25.52 9.16 -20.12
CA THR A 651 25.17 10.46 -20.70
C THR A 651 26.41 11.20 -21.20
N CYS A 652 26.29 11.88 -22.33
CA CYS A 652 27.37 12.73 -22.82
C CYS A 652 27.38 14.06 -22.04
N GLY A 653 28.56 14.53 -21.64
CA GLY A 653 28.72 15.77 -20.87
C GLY A 653 28.94 15.50 -19.37
N GLN A 654 27.89 15.09 -18.64
CA GLN A 654 27.99 14.81 -17.20
C GLN A 654 28.58 13.43 -16.89
N SER A 655 28.58 12.51 -17.86
CA SER A 655 29.08 11.13 -17.70
C SER A 655 28.32 10.34 -16.63
N ASP A 656 27.01 10.60 -16.49
CA ASP A 656 26.16 9.90 -15.54
C ASP A 656 25.76 8.53 -16.09
N ALA A 657 25.72 7.52 -15.21
CA ALA A 657 25.19 6.20 -15.55
C ALA A 657 23.66 6.26 -15.67
N VAL A 658 23.11 5.69 -16.74
CA VAL A 658 21.66 5.63 -16.99
C VAL A 658 21.26 4.24 -17.43
N ILE A 659 20.10 3.74 -16.99
CA ILE A 659 19.57 2.44 -17.41
C ILE A 659 18.33 2.56 -18.30
N ALA A 660 18.25 1.75 -19.34
CA ALA A 660 17.04 1.54 -20.13
C ALA A 660 16.51 0.12 -19.90
N SER A 661 15.26 -0.03 -19.47
CA SER A 661 14.71 -1.33 -19.05
C SER A 661 13.41 -1.73 -19.74
N ASN A 662 13.13 -3.03 -19.79
CA ASN A 662 11.88 -3.57 -20.38
C ASN A 662 10.68 -3.51 -19.44
N TYR A 663 10.90 -3.12 -18.19
CA TYR A 663 9.86 -2.91 -17.17
C TYR A 663 9.58 -1.42 -16.93
N ASN A 664 10.12 -0.54 -17.78
CA ASN A 664 9.83 0.90 -17.79
C ASN A 664 10.16 1.61 -16.47
N GLY A 665 11.18 1.20 -15.72
CA GLY A 665 11.46 1.75 -14.39
C GLY A 665 10.30 1.61 -13.39
N ILE A 666 10.50 2.02 -12.13
CA ILE A 666 9.47 1.89 -11.09
C ILE A 666 9.40 3.17 -10.26
N GLY A 667 8.32 3.92 -10.49
CA GLY A 667 7.97 5.13 -9.75
C GLY A 667 8.93 6.30 -9.99
N ASN A 668 8.46 7.52 -9.69
CA ASN A 668 9.28 8.73 -9.72
C ASN A 668 10.04 8.98 -8.39
N ALA A 669 9.85 8.09 -7.40
CA ALA A 669 10.22 8.34 -6.01
C ALA A 669 11.65 7.95 -5.63
N ARG A 670 12.39 7.21 -6.47
CA ARG A 670 13.77 6.81 -6.17
C ARG A 670 14.72 7.31 -7.25
N THR A 671 15.45 8.37 -6.92
CA THR A 671 16.72 8.71 -7.57
C THR A 671 17.82 7.93 -6.85
N SER A 672 18.36 6.88 -7.49
CA SER A 672 19.63 6.33 -7.02
C SER A 672 20.69 7.44 -7.15
N PRO A 673 21.55 7.65 -6.14
CA PRO A 673 22.62 8.65 -6.26
C PRO A 673 23.65 8.25 -7.33
N ASP A 674 23.71 6.96 -7.68
CA ASP A 674 24.79 6.43 -8.51
C ASP A 674 24.41 6.26 -9.99
N TYR A 675 23.11 6.13 -10.30
CA TYR A 675 22.61 6.00 -11.68
C TYR A 675 21.17 6.52 -11.84
N GLY A 676 20.85 6.99 -13.05
CA GLY A 676 19.51 7.40 -13.46
C GLY A 676 18.74 6.31 -14.22
N VAL A 677 17.42 6.46 -14.32
CA VAL A 677 16.56 5.64 -15.18
C VAL A 677 16.16 6.46 -16.40
N LEU A 678 16.30 5.88 -17.60
CA LEU A 678 15.92 6.55 -18.84
C LEU A 678 14.41 6.73 -18.90
N MET A 679 13.95 7.97 -18.72
CA MET A 679 12.54 8.36 -18.71
C MET A 679 12.29 9.49 -19.73
N PRO A 680 12.11 9.16 -21.02
CA PRO A 680 11.82 10.16 -22.04
C PRO A 680 10.43 10.77 -21.87
N GLU A 681 10.26 12.06 -22.16
CA GLU A 681 8.96 12.74 -22.09
C GLU A 681 7.87 12.07 -22.95
N LYS A 682 8.26 11.52 -24.11
CA LYS A 682 7.35 10.81 -25.02
C LYS A 682 7.25 9.30 -24.74
N GLY A 683 7.88 8.83 -23.66
CA GLY A 683 7.93 7.42 -23.25
C GLY A 683 8.94 6.56 -24.02
N LEU A 684 9.44 5.50 -23.37
CA LEU A 684 10.41 4.56 -23.95
C LEU A 684 9.92 3.84 -25.21
N ARG A 685 8.60 3.67 -25.36
CA ARG A 685 8.00 2.98 -26.52
C ARG A 685 8.31 3.66 -27.85
N LYS A 686 8.59 4.96 -27.86
CA LYS A 686 8.94 5.72 -29.07
C LYS A 686 10.39 5.53 -29.52
N ILE A 687 11.25 5.02 -28.65
CA ILE A 687 12.66 4.79 -28.96
C ILE A 687 12.82 3.36 -29.52
N PRO A 688 13.35 3.20 -30.74
CA PRO A 688 13.70 1.89 -31.27
C PRO A 688 14.81 1.24 -30.43
N LEU A 689 14.65 -0.05 -30.14
CA LEU A 689 15.60 -0.85 -29.36
C LEU A 689 16.99 -0.83 -30.00
N TRP A 690 17.09 -0.83 -31.33
CA TRP A 690 18.38 -0.77 -32.01
C TRP A 690 19.16 0.52 -31.69
N GLU A 691 18.49 1.64 -31.41
CA GLU A 691 19.15 2.90 -31.01
C GLU A 691 19.69 2.81 -29.59
N ILE A 692 18.91 2.26 -28.66
CA ILE A 692 19.36 1.99 -27.27
C ILE A 692 20.60 1.09 -27.31
N MET A 693 20.57 0.02 -28.09
CA MET A 693 21.70 -0.90 -28.24
C MET A 693 22.90 -0.22 -28.91
N ARG A 694 22.66 0.69 -29.86
CA ARG A 694 23.70 1.47 -30.53
C ARG A 694 24.42 2.41 -29.58
N CYS A 695 23.69 3.04 -28.66
CA CYS A 695 24.25 3.83 -27.56
C CYS A 695 25.06 2.94 -26.62
N ALA A 696 24.50 1.79 -26.22
CA ALA A 696 25.13 0.88 -25.26
C ALA A 696 26.51 0.37 -25.70
N VAL A 697 26.77 0.23 -27.01
CA VAL A 697 28.05 -0.26 -27.56
C VAL A 697 28.95 0.86 -28.13
N ALA A 698 28.59 2.13 -27.93
CA ALA A 698 29.31 3.29 -28.45
C ALA A 698 30.57 3.62 -27.63
N ALA A 699 31.58 2.75 -27.69
CA ALA A 699 32.78 2.89 -26.87
C ALA A 699 33.80 3.90 -27.46
N PRO A 700 34.31 4.88 -26.69
CA PRO A 700 35.45 5.72 -27.07
C PRO A 700 36.77 4.94 -27.12
N LEU A 701 37.78 5.49 -27.81
CA LEU A 701 39.07 4.85 -28.02
C LEU A 701 40.12 5.45 -27.06
N TYR A 702 40.64 4.64 -26.14
CA TYR A 702 41.62 5.09 -25.13
C TYR A 702 43.09 5.09 -25.59
N GLU A 703 43.41 4.60 -26.80
CA GLU A 703 44.80 4.30 -27.23
C GLU A 703 45.32 5.15 -28.40
N ILE A 704 45.10 6.48 -28.40
CA ILE A 704 45.88 7.37 -29.29
C ILE A 704 46.58 8.44 -28.46
N PRO A 705 47.91 8.32 -28.24
CA PRO A 705 48.68 9.40 -27.65
C PRO A 705 48.85 10.49 -28.71
N MET A 706 47.99 11.51 -28.70
CA MET A 706 48.27 12.76 -29.40
C MET A 706 48.85 13.77 -28.43
N VAL A 707 50.11 14.12 -28.67
CA VAL A 707 50.74 15.32 -28.14
C VAL A 707 50.01 16.52 -28.75
N CYS A 708 49.10 17.14 -28.01
CA CYS A 708 48.77 18.56 -28.12
C CYS A 708 47.88 18.98 -26.94
N GLY A 709 48.20 20.12 -26.36
CA GLY A 709 47.58 20.61 -25.13
C GLY A 709 46.14 21.11 -25.30
N LYS A 710 45.43 21.15 -24.16
CA LYS A 710 44.17 21.86 -23.89
C LYS A 710 43.06 21.67 -24.94
N HIS A 711 42.50 20.47 -25.00
CA HIS A 711 41.14 20.27 -25.51
C HIS A 711 40.39 19.36 -24.53
N ASP A 712 39.10 19.63 -24.37
CA ASP A 712 38.18 18.89 -23.51
C ASP A 712 38.16 17.40 -23.86
N LEU A 713 37.85 16.53 -22.90
CA LEU A 713 37.77 15.06 -23.03
C LEU A 713 36.83 14.55 -24.15
N ALA A 714 36.12 15.44 -24.85
CA ALA A 714 35.17 15.14 -25.92
C ALA A 714 35.80 14.89 -27.30
N ASP A 715 37.08 15.21 -27.52
CA ASP A 715 37.73 15.12 -28.85
C ASP A 715 38.59 13.84 -29.05
N PHE A 716 38.39 12.80 -28.22
CA PHE A 716 39.09 11.53 -28.41
C PHE A 716 38.39 10.67 -29.48
N PRO A 717 39.14 10.12 -30.45
CA PRO A 717 38.65 9.11 -31.39
C PRO A 717 37.81 8.05 -30.72
N SER A 718 36.73 7.59 -31.34
CA SER A 718 35.89 6.50 -30.80
C SER A 718 36.03 5.18 -31.58
N TYR A 719 35.69 4.04 -30.97
CA TYR A 719 35.45 2.81 -31.74
C TYR A 719 34.20 3.00 -32.61
N PHE A 720 33.15 3.51 -32.00
CA PHE A 720 31.93 4.01 -32.63
C PHE A 720 31.51 5.31 -31.92
N PRO A 721 31.06 6.33 -32.66
CA PRO A 721 30.74 7.62 -32.09
C PRO A 721 29.49 7.52 -31.23
N GLN A 722 29.35 8.48 -30.31
CA GLN A 722 28.14 8.70 -29.51
C GLN A 722 26.90 8.82 -30.40
N ARG A 723 25.74 8.50 -29.83
CA ARG A 723 24.47 8.54 -30.55
C ARG A 723 23.47 9.43 -29.83
N GLU A 724 22.94 10.39 -30.56
CA GLU A 724 21.80 11.19 -30.13
C GLU A 724 20.51 10.42 -30.40
N ILE A 725 19.65 10.36 -29.39
CA ILE A 725 18.27 9.93 -29.50
C ILE A 725 17.43 11.20 -29.49
N GLU A 726 16.70 11.44 -30.58
CA GLU A 726 15.96 12.68 -30.83
C GLU A 726 15.00 13.01 -29.67
N GLY A 727 15.16 14.18 -29.06
CA GLY A 727 14.32 14.66 -27.96
C GLY A 727 14.54 13.93 -26.63
N VAL A 728 15.62 13.15 -26.50
CA VAL A 728 15.95 12.40 -25.27
C VAL A 728 17.34 12.76 -24.77
N GLY A 729 18.33 12.83 -25.67
CA GLY A 729 19.70 13.19 -25.32
C GLY A 729 20.74 12.35 -26.06
N THR A 730 22.01 12.61 -25.76
CA THR A 730 23.15 11.91 -26.38
C THR A 730 23.78 10.94 -25.40
N PHE A 731 23.98 9.70 -25.84
CA PHE A 731 24.45 8.60 -25.00
C PHE A 731 25.65 7.87 -25.61
N GLN A 732 26.44 7.25 -24.72
CA GLN A 732 27.62 6.44 -25.01
C GLN A 732 27.58 5.10 -24.27
N ASP A 733 28.61 4.27 -24.47
CA ASP A 733 28.76 2.96 -23.85
C ASP A 733 28.73 3.06 -22.31
N GLY A 734 27.92 2.21 -21.67
CA GLY A 734 27.78 2.17 -20.21
C GLY A 734 29.07 1.82 -19.45
N GLY A 735 30.05 1.23 -20.15
CA GLY A 735 31.36 0.87 -19.60
C GLY A 735 32.26 2.06 -19.27
N LEU A 736 31.83 3.28 -19.57
CA LEU A 736 32.56 4.52 -19.25
C LEU A 736 32.40 4.98 -17.80
N THR A 737 31.43 4.41 -17.10
CA THR A 737 31.21 4.66 -15.68
C THR A 737 31.81 3.55 -14.84
N PHE A 738 31.76 3.68 -13.52
CA PHE A 738 32.15 2.61 -12.59
C PHE A 738 31.31 1.32 -12.74
N PHE A 739 30.25 1.35 -13.56
CA PHE A 739 29.31 0.25 -13.82
C PHE A 739 29.60 -0.54 -15.12
N ASN A 740 30.88 -0.67 -15.51
CA ASN A 740 31.24 -1.62 -16.57
C ASN A 740 30.85 -3.07 -16.20
N ASN A 741 30.81 -3.39 -14.91
CA ASN A 741 30.11 -4.55 -14.36
C ASN A 741 28.79 -4.06 -13.73
N PRO A 742 27.62 -4.39 -14.31
CA PRO A 742 26.35 -3.86 -13.84
C PRO A 742 25.73 -4.67 -12.69
N ALA A 743 26.46 -5.59 -12.05
CA ALA A 743 25.92 -6.41 -10.98
C ALA A 743 25.42 -5.58 -9.78
N ALA A 744 26.10 -4.48 -9.46
CA ALA A 744 25.68 -3.56 -8.39
C ALA A 744 24.33 -2.89 -8.72
N ILE A 745 24.17 -2.42 -9.96
CA ILE A 745 22.89 -1.88 -10.47
C ILE A 745 21.80 -2.95 -10.40
N ALA A 746 22.12 -4.18 -10.84
CA ALA A 746 21.16 -5.28 -10.86
C ALA A 746 20.66 -5.63 -9.45
N MET A 747 21.55 -5.59 -8.45
CA MET A 747 21.19 -5.80 -7.05
C MET A 747 20.30 -4.68 -6.51
N ASP A 748 20.62 -3.43 -6.83
CA ASP A 748 19.80 -2.29 -6.39
C ASP A 748 18.41 -2.33 -7.04
N GLU A 749 18.35 -2.56 -8.35
CA GLU A 749 17.09 -2.71 -9.09
C GLU A 749 16.27 -3.92 -8.64
N ALA A 750 16.89 -5.02 -8.19
CA ALA A 750 16.14 -6.15 -7.64
C ALA A 750 15.30 -5.73 -6.41
N SER A 751 15.85 -4.89 -5.54
CA SER A 751 15.14 -4.39 -4.36
C SER A 751 14.00 -3.42 -4.73
N VAL A 752 14.13 -2.70 -5.84
CA VAL A 752 13.12 -1.77 -6.36
C VAL A 752 11.98 -2.51 -7.03
N VAL A 753 12.33 -3.49 -7.86
CA VAL A 753 11.38 -4.30 -8.64
C VAL A 753 10.62 -5.28 -7.77
N PHE A 754 11.27 -5.79 -6.73
CA PHE A 754 10.73 -6.83 -5.86
C PHE A 754 10.87 -6.45 -4.37
N PRO A 755 10.20 -5.37 -3.91
CA PRO A 755 10.39 -4.84 -2.57
C PRO A 755 9.96 -5.79 -1.44
N SER A 756 9.07 -6.75 -1.74
CA SER A 756 8.57 -7.73 -0.77
C SER A 756 9.42 -9.01 -0.67
N GLN A 757 10.34 -9.24 -1.61
CA GLN A 757 11.08 -10.49 -1.75
C GLN A 757 12.43 -10.49 -1.02
N GLY A 758 12.85 -9.35 -0.46
CA GLY A 758 14.12 -9.20 0.23
C GLY A 758 15.33 -9.25 -0.72
N GLU A 759 16.49 -9.62 -0.19
CA GLU A 759 17.73 -9.72 -0.99
C GLU A 759 17.68 -10.88 -1.99
N PRO A 760 18.30 -10.72 -3.19
CA PRO A 760 18.44 -11.80 -4.15
C PRO A 760 19.12 -13.03 -3.55
N SER A 761 18.57 -14.22 -3.87
CA SER A 761 19.10 -15.50 -3.39
C SER A 761 20.34 -15.96 -4.15
N VAL A 762 20.43 -15.62 -5.44
CA VAL A 762 21.51 -16.01 -6.35
C VAL A 762 21.84 -14.82 -7.23
N VAL A 763 23.13 -14.55 -7.36
CA VAL A 763 23.68 -13.52 -8.25
C VAL A 763 24.80 -14.14 -9.06
N VAL A 764 24.67 -14.09 -10.39
CA VAL A 764 25.71 -14.55 -11.32
C VAL A 764 26.21 -13.35 -12.10
N SER A 765 27.47 -12.96 -11.91
CA SER A 765 28.13 -11.90 -12.69
C SER A 765 29.18 -12.55 -13.59
N LEU A 766 29.04 -12.32 -14.90
CA LEU A 766 29.90 -12.90 -15.92
C LEU A 766 30.85 -11.82 -16.44
N GLY A 767 32.14 -12.01 -16.18
CA GLY A 767 33.17 -11.10 -16.65
C GLY A 767 33.69 -11.44 -18.04
N THR A 768 34.18 -10.43 -18.76
CA THR A 768 34.86 -10.60 -20.06
C THR A 768 36.37 -10.87 -19.95
N GLY A 769 36.85 -11.13 -18.74
CA GLY A 769 38.26 -11.40 -18.41
C GLY A 769 39.11 -10.13 -18.22
N SER A 770 40.15 -10.25 -17.40
CA SER A 770 41.14 -9.20 -17.15
C SER A 770 42.55 -9.69 -17.48
N SER A 771 43.45 -8.77 -17.81
CA SER A 771 44.88 -9.04 -17.90
C SER A 771 45.54 -8.62 -16.59
N GLN A 772 46.41 -9.45 -16.01
CA GLN A 772 47.31 -8.97 -14.97
C GLN A 772 48.26 -7.92 -15.57
N PRO A 773 48.50 -6.78 -14.91
CA PRO A 773 49.54 -5.87 -15.34
C PRO A 773 50.87 -6.64 -15.32
N ALA A 774 51.59 -6.60 -16.45
CA ALA A 774 52.92 -7.19 -16.56
C ALA A 774 53.94 -6.45 -15.71
#